data_AF-B8IW50-F1
#
_entry.id   AF-B8IW50-F1
#
_cell.length_a   1.000
_cell.length_b   1.000
_cell.length_c   1.000
_cell.angle_alpha   90.00
_cell.angle_beta   90.00
_cell.angle_gamma   90.00
#
_symmetry.space_group_name_H-M   'P 1'
#
loop_
_entity.id
_entity.type
_entity.pdbx_description
1 polymer ?
#
loop_
_entity_poly.entity_id
_entity_poly.type
_entity_poly.pdbx_seq_one_letter_code
_entity_poly.pdbx_strand_id
1 'polypeptide(L)'
;MAGFILPGLVYVGDSLPSATGFGRSDNCLIDPRLPVAKGNADISGQYMDYWPAYESMRPSSRRALLEWLSGERSDPGTYIGYVFVYLYGLERRAVLDGSAEERPAIRSEVERLLAVYRHNGSFRRYAGELLSALDILDLGPDDDPLPVFAPSGGSLPPAVSIAIGRRIRAGQPIEGDWLLAWTMAHPETRVRTAARRAFDYLRQGFADEFRRRHPSGGLVVKPRQGKAAPIAYHAASGTFTATLGAERLGRLPDLSRYPEPLALGRELLEICTDRLDAYSRHLGRTTGEAAAPMLQAVALLPPGLLRERALTGPAGESLEWLSARAHDSLPVPFAEVSIQVSGQTAEKATPARLRNLADILCRFGLGLVPDPRFPTRLPAGTSSILLFPFDAPCETVVGPSDAYMAAFLTLSVGVLIAKADGVISADERAALRDMASGAPGTSPTERCRLAADARWLEANPVELSSLRARLSDLGEHHRQAVGDALVRVASSDGTHHRAEVSLLEKVFRQLGLERDRLYAGLHRAGRDPAPPDMASGAADEPVRVVAGPVQEKTYAIPAVPSEALPGTLTPPEPVNDRAPQPIDGAASATAPAAAGPADIDRLAAIRAETAAISSVLAGVFEAMADGGDNLPAMAAPSAETSEAAEMDGVFDGLDARYDQFLRELAGRAAWPRAAFDRLAREFGLMPGAAMEDLNRWAFDRFDDVLVEEGDPILINLHLIPASLPAAA
;
A
#
# COMPACT_ATOMS: atom_id res chain seq x y z
N MET A 1 -10.51 10.30 53.06
CA MET A 1 -11.59 9.30 52.92
C MET A 1 -11.10 8.00 53.55
N ALA A 2 -11.74 7.47 54.61
CA ALA A 2 -11.33 6.21 55.28
C ALA A 2 -9.81 6.05 55.62
N GLY A 3 -9.11 7.15 55.90
CA GLY A 3 -7.64 7.19 56.11
C GLY A 3 -6.81 7.55 54.87
N PHE A 4 -7.37 7.45 53.67
CA PHE A 4 -6.72 7.81 52.40
C PHE A 4 -6.85 9.30 52.06
N ILE A 5 -5.80 9.84 51.45
CA ILE A 5 -5.82 11.11 50.72
C ILE A 5 -6.06 10.76 49.25
N LEU A 6 -7.10 11.32 48.64
CA LEU A 6 -7.39 11.10 47.22
C LEU A 6 -6.99 12.36 46.44
N PRO A 7 -6.18 12.26 45.37
CA PRO A 7 -5.95 13.36 44.44
C PRO A 7 -7.24 13.75 43.70
N GLY A 8 -7.20 14.87 42.97
CA GLY A 8 -8.37 15.45 42.29
C GLY A 8 -8.99 14.58 41.18
N LEU A 9 -10.04 15.12 40.55
CA LEU A 9 -10.85 14.46 39.51
C LEU A 9 -11.64 13.21 39.99
N VAL A 10 -11.98 13.12 41.27
CA VAL A 10 -12.90 12.11 41.84
C VAL A 10 -14.21 12.75 42.33
N TYR A 11 -15.29 11.97 42.36
CA TYR A 11 -16.55 12.37 43.00
C TYR A 11 -16.63 11.72 44.39
N VAL A 12 -16.80 12.53 45.43
CA VAL A 12 -16.93 12.06 46.82
C VAL A 12 -18.15 12.74 47.44
N GLY A 13 -19.06 11.97 48.04
CA GLY A 13 -20.25 12.53 48.69
C GLY A 13 -21.40 11.52 48.84
N ASP A 14 -22.50 12.01 49.40
CA ASP A 14 -23.65 11.20 49.81
C ASP A 14 -24.64 10.85 48.67
N SER A 15 -24.58 11.58 47.55
CA SER A 15 -25.41 11.33 46.36
C SER A 15 -24.84 12.04 45.13
N LEU A 16 -24.98 11.42 43.96
CA LEU A 16 -24.62 11.99 42.65
C LEU A 16 -25.61 11.49 41.60
N PRO A 17 -26.64 12.28 41.24
CA PRO A 17 -27.71 11.79 40.36
C PRO A 17 -27.19 11.25 39.02
N SER A 18 -27.52 10.00 38.71
CA SER A 18 -27.36 9.43 37.37
C SER A 18 -28.25 10.17 36.37
N ALA A 19 -27.76 10.38 35.14
CA ALA A 19 -28.50 11.11 34.10
C ALA A 19 -29.80 10.40 33.67
N THR A 20 -29.90 9.08 33.87
CA THR A 20 -31.11 8.28 33.59
C THR A 20 -32.16 8.35 34.70
N GLY A 21 -31.87 8.98 35.84
CA GLY A 21 -32.87 9.31 36.87
C GLY A 21 -33.35 8.16 37.77
N PHE A 22 -32.84 6.94 37.63
CA PHE A 22 -33.29 5.75 38.37
C PHE A 22 -32.82 5.66 39.84
N GLY A 23 -32.90 6.75 40.61
CA GLY A 23 -32.78 6.77 42.08
C GLY A 23 -31.45 6.35 42.71
N ARG A 24 -30.51 5.82 41.93
CA ARG A 24 -29.15 5.44 42.33
C ARG A 24 -28.15 6.54 41.98
N SER A 25 -27.02 6.54 42.69
CA SER A 25 -25.90 7.41 42.34
C SER A 25 -25.17 6.90 41.10
N ASP A 26 -24.44 7.80 40.43
CA ASP A 26 -23.55 7.41 39.32
C ASP A 26 -22.44 6.47 39.80
N ASN A 27 -21.98 5.58 38.92
CA ASN A 27 -21.09 4.47 39.26
C ASN A 27 -19.74 4.91 39.88
N CYS A 28 -19.32 6.14 39.55
CA CYS A 28 -18.09 6.78 40.00
C CYS A 28 -18.16 7.46 41.39
N LEU A 29 -19.34 7.53 42.03
CA LEU A 29 -19.47 8.20 43.33
C LEU A 29 -18.84 7.40 44.47
N ILE A 30 -17.79 7.96 45.07
CA ILE A 30 -17.20 7.46 46.30
C ILE A 30 -18.04 7.94 47.50
N ASP A 31 -18.99 7.12 47.95
CA ASP A 31 -19.79 7.40 49.15
C ASP A 31 -18.98 7.12 50.43
N PRO A 32 -18.68 8.14 51.26
CA PRO A 32 -17.85 8.00 52.46
C PRO A 32 -18.54 7.24 53.61
N ARG A 33 -19.84 6.98 53.52
CA ARG A 33 -20.64 6.27 54.54
C ARG A 33 -20.58 4.75 54.36
N LEU A 34 -20.19 4.27 53.18
CA LEU A 34 -20.13 2.85 52.87
C LEU A 34 -18.91 2.17 53.53
N PRO A 35 -19.04 0.92 54.02
CA PRO A 35 -17.96 0.25 54.72
C PRO A 35 -16.79 -0.08 53.78
N VAL A 36 -15.58 0.21 54.27
CA VAL A 36 -14.28 -0.10 53.65
C VAL A 36 -13.51 -1.07 54.57
N ALA A 37 -12.85 -2.08 54.00
CA ALA A 37 -12.12 -3.08 54.78
C ALA A 37 -10.87 -2.49 55.47
N LYS A 38 -10.53 -2.99 56.66
CA LYS A 38 -9.34 -2.58 57.41
C LYS A 38 -8.02 -3.22 56.91
N GLY A 39 -8.13 -4.26 56.08
CA GLY A 39 -7.05 -4.99 55.43
C GLY A 39 -7.64 -5.92 54.36
N ASN A 40 -6.83 -6.77 53.74
CA ASN A 40 -7.23 -7.71 52.68
C ASN A 40 -7.98 -7.02 51.53
N ALA A 41 -7.30 -6.11 50.83
CA ALA A 41 -7.80 -5.50 49.62
C ALA A 41 -8.01 -6.55 48.50
N ASP A 42 -9.08 -6.42 47.74
CA ASP A 42 -9.41 -7.29 46.61
C ASP A 42 -8.62 -6.86 45.36
N ILE A 43 -7.28 -6.98 45.40
CA ILE A 43 -6.38 -6.48 44.34
C ILE A 43 -6.68 -7.14 42.99
N SER A 44 -7.07 -8.41 42.98
CA SER A 44 -7.42 -9.17 41.77
C SER A 44 -8.83 -8.87 41.24
N GLY A 45 -9.66 -8.11 41.95
CA GLY A 45 -11.04 -7.81 41.55
C GLY A 45 -11.97 -9.02 41.56
N GLN A 46 -11.70 -10.02 42.40
CA GLN A 46 -12.47 -11.28 42.49
C GLN A 46 -13.97 -11.04 42.72
N TYR A 47 -14.33 -9.96 43.42
CA TYR A 47 -15.70 -9.63 43.78
C TYR A 47 -16.30 -8.48 42.96
N MET A 48 -15.67 -8.11 41.84
CA MET A 48 -16.12 -7.02 40.97
C MET A 48 -17.17 -7.51 39.96
N ASP A 49 -18.25 -6.74 39.84
CA ASP A 49 -19.27 -6.93 38.81
C ASP A 49 -18.73 -6.48 37.43
N TYR A 50 -19.39 -6.92 36.34
CA TYR A 50 -18.99 -6.56 34.97
C TYR A 50 -19.04 -5.04 34.70
N TRP A 51 -20.07 -4.36 35.20
CA TRP A 51 -20.18 -2.90 35.23
C TRP A 51 -20.09 -2.42 36.69
N PRO A 52 -18.87 -2.23 37.23
CA PRO A 52 -18.68 -1.98 38.65
C PRO A 52 -19.16 -0.58 39.06
N ALA A 53 -19.95 -0.52 40.13
CA ALA A 53 -20.32 0.73 40.78
C ALA A 53 -19.78 0.75 42.22
N TYR A 54 -19.26 1.89 42.68
CA TYR A 54 -18.73 2.00 44.05
C TYR A 54 -19.76 1.59 45.13
N GLU A 55 -21.04 1.87 44.86
CA GLU A 55 -22.17 1.49 45.70
C GLU A 55 -22.29 -0.04 45.88
N SER A 56 -22.11 -0.85 44.82
CA SER A 56 -22.24 -2.32 44.89
C SER A 56 -20.98 -3.05 45.37
N MET A 57 -19.80 -2.43 45.26
CA MET A 57 -18.52 -3.04 45.65
C MET A 57 -18.51 -3.60 47.08
N ARG A 58 -17.85 -4.74 47.26
CA ARG A 58 -17.54 -5.24 48.62
C ARG A 58 -16.56 -4.31 49.34
N PRO A 59 -16.53 -4.29 50.69
CA PRO A 59 -15.59 -3.46 51.44
C PRO A 59 -14.10 -3.67 51.11
N SER A 60 -13.72 -4.88 50.67
CA SER A 60 -12.37 -5.23 50.19
C SER A 60 -12.06 -4.63 48.81
N SER A 61 -13.03 -4.59 47.91
CA SER A 61 -12.90 -4.00 46.56
C SER A 61 -12.93 -2.47 46.62
N ARG A 62 -13.77 -1.89 47.49
CA ARG A 62 -13.68 -0.45 47.84
C ARG A 62 -12.31 -0.09 48.40
N ARG A 63 -11.71 -0.95 49.24
CA ARG A 63 -10.36 -0.74 49.77
C ARG A 63 -9.31 -0.72 48.64
N ALA A 64 -9.33 -1.73 47.75
CA ALA A 64 -8.39 -1.82 46.63
C ALA A 64 -8.46 -0.60 45.72
N LEU A 65 -9.67 -0.15 45.36
CA LEU A 65 -9.88 1.08 44.60
C LEU A 65 -9.29 2.30 45.30
N LEU A 66 -9.53 2.47 46.61
CA LEU A 66 -9.04 3.62 47.38
C LEU A 66 -7.52 3.61 47.55
N GLU A 67 -6.91 2.43 47.75
CA GLU A 67 -5.45 2.26 47.76
C GLU A 67 -4.86 2.69 46.42
N TRP A 68 -5.38 2.18 45.30
CA TRP A 68 -4.94 2.55 43.95
C TRP A 68 -5.13 4.05 43.65
N LEU A 69 -6.30 4.61 43.96
CA LEU A 69 -6.60 6.04 43.78
C LEU A 69 -5.70 6.95 44.61
N SER A 70 -5.32 6.52 45.82
CA SER A 70 -4.42 7.28 46.70
C SER A 70 -2.94 7.22 46.29
N GLY A 71 -2.58 6.27 45.44
CA GLY A 71 -1.24 6.13 44.87
C GLY A 71 -1.07 6.83 43.53
N GLU A 72 -0.05 6.40 42.78
CA GLU A 72 0.29 6.98 41.47
C GLU A 72 -0.68 6.61 40.35
N ARG A 73 -1.59 5.65 40.57
CA ARG A 73 -2.52 5.11 39.55
C ARG A 73 -1.79 4.62 38.29
N SER A 74 -0.63 3.97 38.48
CA SER A 74 0.32 3.58 37.41
C SER A 74 0.72 2.10 37.42
N ASP A 75 0.19 1.29 38.35
CA ASP A 75 0.50 -0.14 38.43
C ASP A 75 -0.18 -0.91 37.27
N PRO A 76 0.57 -1.51 36.32
CA PRO A 76 -0.01 -2.23 35.19
C PRO A 76 -0.70 -3.54 35.61
N GLY A 77 -0.44 -4.06 36.82
CA GLY A 77 -1.10 -5.25 37.37
C GLY A 77 -2.47 -4.98 38.01
N THR A 78 -2.88 -3.71 38.13
CA THR A 78 -4.18 -3.34 38.73
C THR A 78 -5.34 -3.92 37.91
N TYR A 79 -6.27 -4.60 38.59
CA TYR A 79 -7.52 -5.07 37.99
C TYR A 79 -8.29 -3.93 37.30
N ILE A 80 -8.54 -4.09 36.01
CA ILE A 80 -9.00 -3.01 35.12
C ILE A 80 -10.34 -2.38 35.54
N GLY A 81 -11.20 -3.12 36.25
CA GLY A 81 -12.47 -2.60 36.75
C GLY A 81 -12.31 -1.43 37.72
N TYR A 82 -11.20 -1.34 38.47
CA TYR A 82 -10.90 -0.18 39.31
C TYR A 82 -10.55 1.06 38.48
N VAL A 83 -9.80 0.86 37.40
CA VAL A 83 -9.45 1.92 36.44
C VAL A 83 -10.71 2.43 35.72
N PHE A 84 -11.65 1.53 35.39
CA PHE A 84 -12.94 1.89 34.81
C PHE A 84 -13.79 2.76 35.75
N VAL A 85 -13.90 2.43 37.04
CA VAL A 85 -14.65 3.27 38.00
C VAL A 85 -14.09 4.69 38.12
N TYR A 86 -12.77 4.84 37.92
CA TYR A 86 -12.17 6.17 37.83
C TYR A 86 -12.44 6.85 36.48
N LEU A 87 -12.35 6.12 35.35
CA LEU A 87 -12.71 6.62 34.02
C LEU A 87 -14.16 7.12 33.97
N TYR A 88 -15.10 6.47 34.67
CA TYR A 88 -16.50 6.90 34.82
C TYR A 88 -16.63 8.30 35.46
N GLY A 89 -15.70 8.68 36.34
CA GLY A 89 -15.61 10.03 36.88
C GLY A 89 -15.09 11.03 35.83
N LEU A 90 -14.03 10.65 35.12
CA LEU A 90 -13.40 11.48 34.09
C LEU A 90 -14.36 11.80 32.94
N GLU A 91 -15.05 10.80 32.39
CA GLU A 91 -16.02 10.98 31.30
C GLU A 91 -17.21 11.84 31.75
N ARG A 92 -17.72 11.60 32.97
CA ARG A 92 -18.82 12.40 33.52
C ARG A 92 -18.40 13.86 33.65
N ARG A 93 -17.22 14.14 34.21
CA ARG A 93 -16.75 15.51 34.46
C ARG A 93 -16.56 16.29 33.16
N ALA A 94 -15.98 15.66 32.15
CA ALA A 94 -15.72 16.30 30.88
C ALA A 94 -16.95 16.45 29.97
N VAL A 95 -17.85 15.45 29.95
CA VAL A 95 -18.94 15.37 28.96
C VAL A 95 -20.31 15.72 29.54
N LEU A 96 -20.67 15.20 30.72
CA LEU A 96 -22.00 15.41 31.31
C LEU A 96 -22.07 16.69 32.17
N ASP A 97 -21.11 16.86 33.07
CA ASP A 97 -20.97 18.07 33.89
C ASP A 97 -20.40 19.24 33.06
N GLY A 98 -19.74 18.96 31.93
CA GLY A 98 -19.29 19.94 30.95
C GLY A 98 -18.14 20.85 31.41
N SER A 99 -17.28 20.38 32.33
CA SER A 99 -16.25 21.20 32.97
C SER A 99 -15.12 21.61 32.02
N ALA A 100 -15.29 22.77 31.36
CA ALA A 100 -14.36 23.24 30.33
C ALA A 100 -12.94 23.52 30.86
N GLU A 101 -12.82 23.90 32.14
CA GLU A 101 -11.56 24.19 32.84
C GLU A 101 -10.77 22.91 33.17
N GLU A 102 -11.45 21.82 33.54
CA GLU A 102 -10.79 20.56 33.90
C GLU A 102 -10.45 19.66 32.69
N ARG A 103 -11.04 19.90 31.51
CA ARG A 103 -10.79 19.10 30.29
C ARG A 103 -9.30 18.87 29.97
N PRO A 104 -8.38 19.86 30.05
CA PRO A 104 -6.96 19.61 29.79
C PRO A 104 -6.34 18.63 30.79
N ALA A 105 -6.67 18.75 32.08
CA ALA A 105 -6.19 17.82 33.11
C ALA A 105 -6.79 16.41 32.94
N ILE A 106 -8.08 16.33 32.59
CA ILE A 106 -8.76 15.06 32.28
C ILE A 106 -8.11 14.38 31.06
N ARG A 107 -7.85 15.13 29.98
CA ARG A 107 -7.16 14.64 28.78
C ARG A 107 -5.81 14.02 29.13
N SER A 108 -4.94 14.75 29.82
CA SER A 108 -3.61 14.26 30.20
C SER A 108 -3.67 13.03 31.12
N GLU A 109 -4.67 12.94 32.01
CA GLU A 109 -4.87 11.75 32.84
C GLU A 109 -5.35 10.54 32.02
N VAL A 110 -6.26 10.73 31.06
CA VAL A 110 -6.73 9.64 30.17
C VAL A 110 -5.59 9.15 29.26
N GLU A 111 -4.76 10.06 28.74
CA GLU A 111 -3.55 9.74 27.97
C GLU A 111 -2.53 8.96 28.82
N ARG A 112 -2.31 9.38 30.07
CA ARG A 112 -1.43 8.69 31.03
C ARG A 112 -1.96 7.29 31.37
N LEU A 113 -3.25 7.14 31.64
CA LEU A 113 -3.87 5.84 31.89
C LEU A 113 -3.81 4.94 30.65
N LEU A 114 -3.97 5.48 29.44
CA LEU A 114 -3.76 4.74 28.20
C LEU A 114 -2.31 4.24 28.08
N ALA A 115 -1.31 5.05 28.43
CA ALA A 115 0.09 4.61 28.38
C ALA A 115 0.35 3.36 29.25
N VAL A 116 -0.30 3.25 30.42
CA VAL A 116 -0.21 2.08 31.32
C VAL A 116 -1.09 0.91 30.86
N TYR A 117 -2.36 1.17 30.56
CA TYR A 117 -3.40 0.14 30.41
C TYR A 117 -3.82 -0.16 28.97
N ARG A 118 -3.13 0.39 27.94
CA ARG A 118 -3.40 0.13 26.49
C ARG A 118 -3.39 -1.33 26.05
N HIS A 119 -2.83 -2.22 26.86
CA HIS A 119 -2.85 -3.66 26.62
C HIS A 119 -4.26 -4.25 26.76
N ASN A 120 -5.13 -3.64 27.57
CA ASN A 120 -6.53 -4.04 27.68
C ASN A 120 -7.36 -3.44 26.53
N GLY A 121 -7.95 -4.30 25.69
CA GLY A 121 -8.69 -3.88 24.49
C GLY A 121 -9.91 -2.99 24.78
N SER A 122 -10.69 -3.35 25.80
CA SER A 122 -11.89 -2.60 26.21
C SER A 122 -11.54 -1.21 26.75
N PHE A 123 -10.55 -1.11 27.65
CA PHE A 123 -10.10 0.18 28.19
C PHE A 123 -9.52 1.06 27.10
N ARG A 124 -8.67 0.50 26.22
CA ARG A 124 -8.12 1.21 25.05
C ARG A 124 -9.22 1.81 24.17
N ARG A 125 -10.34 1.10 23.97
CA ARG A 125 -11.49 1.60 23.21
C ARG A 125 -12.17 2.76 23.92
N TYR A 126 -12.68 2.56 25.13
CA TYR A 126 -13.46 3.59 25.84
C TYR A 126 -12.64 4.86 26.16
N ALA A 127 -11.37 4.72 26.52
CA ALA A 127 -10.49 5.87 26.74
C ALA A 127 -10.22 6.63 25.43
N GLY A 128 -10.07 5.93 24.29
CA GLY A 128 -9.95 6.56 22.97
C GLY A 128 -11.24 7.24 22.49
N GLU A 129 -12.40 6.67 22.81
CA GLU A 129 -13.72 7.29 22.57
C GLU A 129 -13.90 8.57 23.41
N LEU A 130 -13.46 8.56 24.69
CA LEU A 130 -13.44 9.76 25.52
C LEU A 130 -12.50 10.84 24.95
N LEU A 131 -11.26 10.50 24.58
CA LEU A 131 -10.35 11.48 23.95
C LEU A 131 -10.94 12.06 22.66
N SER A 132 -11.57 11.23 21.83
CA SER A 132 -12.30 11.68 20.63
C SER A 132 -13.44 12.63 20.99
N ALA A 133 -14.16 12.38 22.09
CA ALA A 133 -15.19 13.28 22.61
C ALA A 133 -14.60 14.62 23.09
N LEU A 134 -13.45 14.62 23.75
CA LEU A 134 -12.75 15.84 24.16
C LEU A 134 -12.35 16.67 22.93
N ASP A 135 -11.78 16.05 21.88
CA ASP A 135 -11.41 16.75 20.63
C ASP A 135 -12.61 17.46 20.01
N ILE A 136 -13.77 16.81 19.96
CA ILE A 136 -15.01 17.38 19.43
C ILE A 136 -15.53 18.53 20.30
N LEU A 137 -15.39 18.44 21.62
CA LEU A 137 -15.80 19.47 22.58
C LEU A 137 -14.83 20.66 22.60
N ASP A 138 -13.55 20.45 22.32
CA ASP A 138 -12.50 21.48 22.26
C ASP A 138 -12.46 22.22 20.91
N LEU A 139 -12.90 21.58 19.82
CA LEU A 139 -12.91 22.08 18.44
C LEU A 139 -13.48 23.50 18.27
N GLY A 140 -12.83 24.37 17.50
CA GLY A 140 -13.38 25.69 17.17
C GLY A 140 -14.69 25.64 16.35
N PRO A 141 -15.43 26.76 16.28
CA PRO A 141 -16.67 26.83 15.50
C PRO A 141 -16.44 26.57 14.00
N ASP A 142 -15.32 27.06 13.47
CA ASP A 142 -14.92 26.96 12.06
C ASP A 142 -13.80 25.95 11.80
N ASP A 143 -13.16 25.43 12.86
CA ASP A 143 -12.08 24.44 12.73
C ASP A 143 -12.65 23.07 12.31
N ASP A 144 -12.04 22.44 11.31
CA ASP A 144 -12.27 21.02 11.02
C ASP A 144 -11.50 20.12 11.99
N PRO A 145 -12.09 18.98 12.42
CA PRO A 145 -11.36 17.97 13.17
C PRO A 145 -10.33 17.27 12.28
N LEU A 146 -9.40 16.53 12.86
CA LEU A 146 -8.47 15.72 12.07
C LEU A 146 -9.19 14.55 11.36
N PRO A 147 -8.82 14.19 10.12
CA PRO A 147 -9.43 13.08 9.41
C PRO A 147 -9.04 11.73 10.02
N VAL A 148 -10.05 10.88 10.25
CA VAL A 148 -9.88 9.53 10.83
C VAL A 148 -10.15 8.49 9.74
N PHE A 149 -9.18 7.63 9.50
CA PHE A 149 -9.20 6.61 8.43
C PHE A 149 -9.45 5.18 8.95
N ALA A 150 -9.77 5.03 10.24
CA ALA A 150 -10.08 3.76 10.89
C ALA A 150 -11.54 3.75 11.37
N PRO A 151 -12.24 2.61 11.34
CA PRO A 151 -13.61 2.50 11.83
C PRO A 151 -13.70 2.65 13.36
N SER A 152 -14.85 3.12 13.86
CA SER A 152 -15.11 3.35 15.28
C SER A 152 -16.30 2.52 15.77
N GLY A 153 -16.02 1.28 16.19
CA GLY A 153 -16.95 0.46 16.98
C GLY A 153 -18.36 0.29 16.39
N GLY A 154 -18.48 -0.02 15.10
CA GLY A 154 -19.78 -0.18 14.43
C GLY A 154 -20.47 1.11 14.00
N SER A 155 -19.86 2.28 14.25
CA SER A 155 -20.33 3.60 13.81
C SER A 155 -19.26 4.37 13.02
N LEU A 156 -19.65 5.45 12.36
CA LEU A 156 -18.72 6.34 11.68
C LEU A 156 -18.08 7.30 12.71
N PRO A 157 -16.74 7.48 12.74
CA PRO A 157 -16.09 8.38 13.68
C PRO A 157 -16.73 9.78 13.65
N PRO A 158 -17.00 10.40 14.81
CA PRO A 158 -17.62 11.72 14.87
C PRO A 158 -16.88 12.80 14.08
N ALA A 159 -15.54 12.79 14.08
CA ALA A 159 -14.71 13.73 13.32
C ALA A 159 -15.11 13.77 11.83
N VAL A 160 -15.24 12.60 11.21
CA VAL A 160 -15.67 12.42 9.83
C VAL A 160 -17.12 12.90 9.65
N SER A 161 -18.01 12.50 10.56
CA SER A 161 -19.43 12.90 10.54
C SER A 161 -19.60 14.42 10.58
N ILE A 162 -18.79 15.12 11.38
CA ILE A 162 -18.78 16.57 11.51
C ILE A 162 -18.24 17.25 10.25
N ALA A 163 -17.06 16.86 9.77
CA ALA A 163 -16.39 17.51 8.65
C ALA A 163 -17.19 17.36 7.33
N ILE A 164 -17.67 16.15 7.04
CA ILE A 164 -18.54 15.87 5.88
C ILE A 164 -19.90 16.57 6.07
N GLY A 165 -20.51 16.47 7.25
CA GLY A 165 -21.83 17.04 7.53
C GLY A 165 -21.86 18.57 7.40
N ARG A 166 -20.81 19.26 7.86
CA ARG A 166 -20.62 20.71 7.65
C ARG A 166 -20.56 21.06 6.16
N ARG A 167 -19.75 20.35 5.37
CA ARG A 167 -19.59 20.58 3.93
C ARG A 167 -20.90 20.43 3.16
N ILE A 168 -21.60 19.31 3.37
CA ILE A 168 -22.91 19.05 2.75
C ILE A 168 -23.93 20.14 3.13
N ARG A 169 -23.95 20.57 4.40
CA ARG A 169 -24.83 21.66 4.86
C ARG A 169 -24.51 23.00 4.19
N ALA A 170 -23.23 23.33 4.05
CA ALA A 170 -22.76 24.57 3.45
C ALA A 170 -22.78 24.56 1.90
N GLY A 171 -23.05 23.42 1.27
CA GLY A 171 -22.92 23.24 -0.18
C GLY A 171 -21.46 23.29 -0.66
N GLN A 172 -20.51 23.10 0.25
CA GLN A 172 -19.06 23.08 -0.03
C GLN A 172 -18.64 21.73 -0.63
N PRO A 173 -17.55 21.70 -1.42
CA PRO A 173 -16.99 20.46 -1.94
C PRO A 173 -16.45 19.56 -0.82
N ILE A 174 -16.64 18.26 -0.95
CA ILE A 174 -15.91 17.24 -0.19
C ILE A 174 -14.61 16.95 -0.92
N GLU A 175 -13.48 17.22 -0.28
CA GLU A 175 -12.13 16.98 -0.78
C GLU A 175 -11.81 15.47 -0.72
N GLY A 176 -10.86 15.03 -1.57
CA GLY A 176 -10.54 13.61 -1.70
C GLY A 176 -10.08 12.95 -0.39
N ASP A 177 -9.42 13.70 0.48
CA ASP A 177 -8.94 13.21 1.78
C ASP A 177 -10.09 12.90 2.75
N TRP A 178 -11.10 13.78 2.79
CA TRP A 178 -12.32 13.57 3.57
C TRP A 178 -13.21 12.47 2.98
N LEU A 179 -13.26 12.35 1.65
CA LEU A 179 -13.94 11.22 1.00
C LEU A 179 -13.25 9.88 1.34
N LEU A 180 -11.92 9.84 1.36
CA LEU A 180 -11.16 8.65 1.77
C LEU A 180 -11.40 8.31 3.25
N ALA A 181 -11.35 9.31 4.14
CA ALA A 181 -11.65 9.13 5.57
C ALA A 181 -13.05 8.55 5.79
N TRP A 182 -14.07 9.14 5.15
CA TRP A 182 -15.44 8.62 5.20
C TRP A 182 -15.55 7.19 4.63
N THR A 183 -14.86 6.92 3.53
CA THR A 183 -14.87 5.58 2.92
C THR A 183 -14.27 4.53 3.85
N MET A 184 -13.04 4.76 4.33
CA MET A 184 -12.28 3.77 5.10
C MET A 184 -12.81 3.58 6.53
N ALA A 185 -13.37 4.62 7.13
CA ALA A 185 -13.91 4.56 8.48
C ALA A 185 -15.38 4.10 8.54
N HIS A 186 -16.06 3.93 7.40
CA HIS A 186 -17.43 3.43 7.38
C HIS A 186 -17.49 1.95 7.81
N PRO A 187 -18.34 1.56 8.77
CA PRO A 187 -18.38 0.20 9.33
C PRO A 187 -18.48 -0.92 8.28
N GLU A 188 -19.33 -0.75 7.27
CA GLU A 188 -19.51 -1.73 6.18
C GLU A 188 -18.40 -1.72 5.11
N THR A 189 -17.39 -0.85 5.18
CA THR A 189 -16.32 -0.82 4.17
C THR A 189 -15.18 -1.77 4.55
N ARG A 190 -15.04 -2.88 3.81
CA ARG A 190 -13.90 -3.80 3.95
C ARG A 190 -12.60 -3.17 3.40
N VAL A 191 -11.79 -2.57 4.27
CA VAL A 191 -10.45 -2.09 3.92
C VAL A 191 -9.45 -3.25 3.84
N ARG A 192 -8.96 -3.59 2.64
CA ARG A 192 -7.97 -4.67 2.43
C ARG A 192 -6.58 -4.33 2.99
N THR A 193 -5.77 -5.34 3.28
CA THR A 193 -4.43 -5.19 3.89
C THR A 193 -3.47 -4.29 3.10
N ALA A 194 -3.57 -4.24 1.77
CA ALA A 194 -2.74 -3.35 0.95
C ALA A 194 -3.01 -1.86 1.24
N ALA A 195 -4.27 -1.46 1.41
CA ALA A 195 -4.64 -0.10 1.81
C ALA A 195 -4.08 0.28 3.19
N ARG A 196 -4.05 -0.66 4.15
CA ARG A 196 -3.52 -0.42 5.50
C ARG A 196 -1.98 -0.37 5.51
N ARG A 197 -1.31 -1.33 4.85
CA ARG A 197 0.15 -1.47 4.86
C ARG A 197 0.88 -0.39 4.05
N ALA A 198 0.24 0.13 3.00
CA ALA A 198 0.81 1.16 2.12
C ALA A 198 -0.02 2.46 2.18
N PHE A 199 -0.52 2.83 3.37
CA PHE A 199 -1.51 3.89 3.55
C PHE A 199 -1.10 5.26 2.95
N ASP A 200 0.15 5.70 3.10
CA ASP A 200 0.58 6.99 2.53
C ASP A 200 0.50 7.02 0.99
N TYR A 201 0.90 5.92 0.34
CA TYR A 201 0.78 5.77 -1.11
C TYR A 201 -0.68 5.60 -1.54
N LEU A 202 -1.51 4.93 -0.74
CA LEU A 202 -2.96 4.83 -0.97
C LEU A 202 -3.61 6.21 -0.92
N ARG A 203 -3.35 6.98 0.15
CA ARG A 203 -3.90 8.31 0.38
C ARG A 203 -3.56 9.26 -0.75
N GLN A 204 -2.30 9.26 -1.19
CA GLN A 204 -1.87 10.06 -2.34
C GLN A 204 -2.51 9.56 -3.64
N GLY A 205 -2.45 8.25 -3.94
CA GLY A 205 -3.01 7.67 -5.17
C GLY A 205 -4.53 7.86 -5.28
N PHE A 206 -5.24 7.84 -4.16
CA PHE A 206 -6.66 8.17 -4.07
C PHE A 206 -6.89 9.65 -4.37
N ALA A 207 -6.11 10.55 -3.77
CA ALA A 207 -6.21 11.99 -4.03
C ALA A 207 -5.86 12.37 -5.49
N ASP A 208 -4.95 11.64 -6.13
CA ASP A 208 -4.63 11.78 -7.57
C ASP A 208 -5.79 11.29 -8.45
N GLU A 209 -6.28 10.06 -8.25
CA GLU A 209 -7.40 9.48 -9.01
C GLU A 209 -8.70 10.27 -8.81
N PHE A 210 -8.96 10.75 -7.59
CA PHE A 210 -10.08 11.62 -7.26
C PHE A 210 -9.99 12.97 -8.00
N ARG A 211 -8.84 13.66 -7.97
CA ARG A 211 -8.65 14.92 -8.73
C ARG A 211 -8.79 14.71 -10.23
N ARG A 212 -8.34 13.57 -10.76
CA ARG A 212 -8.51 13.20 -12.18
C ARG A 212 -9.98 13.12 -12.59
N ARG A 213 -10.86 12.65 -11.69
CA ARG A 213 -12.31 12.57 -11.91
C ARG A 213 -13.08 13.84 -11.51
N HIS A 214 -12.54 14.60 -10.56
CA HIS A 214 -13.11 15.86 -10.05
C HIS A 214 -12.09 17.01 -10.12
N PRO A 215 -11.78 17.54 -11.33
CA PRO A 215 -10.77 18.59 -11.50
C PRO A 215 -11.11 19.91 -10.79
N SER A 216 -12.36 20.11 -10.40
CA SER A 216 -12.85 21.25 -9.62
C SER A 216 -12.41 21.26 -8.14
N GLY A 217 -11.61 20.28 -7.70
CA GLY A 217 -11.03 20.23 -6.34
C GLY A 217 -11.86 19.48 -5.30
N GLY A 218 -13.10 19.06 -5.63
CA GLY A 218 -13.89 18.21 -4.76
C GLY A 218 -15.30 17.90 -5.24
N LEU A 219 -16.00 17.07 -4.46
CA LEU A 219 -17.32 16.53 -4.74
C LEU A 219 -18.40 17.38 -4.06
N VAL A 220 -19.13 18.18 -4.83
CA VAL A 220 -20.24 18.99 -4.31
C VAL A 220 -21.51 18.13 -4.20
N VAL A 221 -22.04 18.00 -2.98
CA VAL A 221 -23.23 17.20 -2.68
C VAL A 221 -24.37 18.12 -2.24
N LYS A 222 -25.53 18.03 -2.89
CA LYS A 222 -26.70 18.85 -2.54
C LYS A 222 -27.32 18.35 -1.22
N PRO A 223 -27.61 19.23 -0.23
CA PRO A 223 -28.21 18.82 1.03
C PRO A 223 -29.64 18.28 0.83
N ARG A 224 -29.92 17.12 1.45
CA ARG A 224 -31.23 16.44 1.42
C ARG A 224 -32.02 16.77 2.68
N GLN A 225 -33.24 17.31 2.55
CA GLN A 225 -34.15 17.53 3.69
C GLN A 225 -34.37 16.23 4.48
N GLY A 226 -34.29 16.28 5.81
CA GLY A 226 -34.44 15.10 6.69
C GLY A 226 -34.08 15.39 8.14
N LYS A 227 -34.13 14.38 9.01
CA LYS A 227 -33.78 14.49 10.44
C LYS A 227 -32.31 14.91 10.62
N ALA A 228 -32.02 15.59 11.73
CA ALA A 228 -30.66 15.82 12.18
C ALA A 228 -30.05 14.50 12.66
N ALA A 229 -28.76 14.28 12.39
CA ALA A 229 -27.96 13.27 13.07
C ALA A 229 -27.14 13.96 14.18
N PRO A 230 -27.57 13.89 15.46
CA PRO A 230 -26.75 14.40 16.56
C PRO A 230 -25.51 13.53 16.73
N ILE A 231 -24.38 14.14 17.12
CA ILE A 231 -23.19 13.40 17.52
C ILE A 231 -23.40 12.90 18.94
N ALA A 232 -23.78 11.63 19.09
CA ALA A 232 -23.97 11.00 20.39
C ALA A 232 -22.65 10.50 20.98
N TYR A 233 -22.47 10.69 22.28
CA TYR A 233 -21.46 10.02 23.10
C TYR A 233 -22.15 9.10 24.09
N HIS A 234 -21.74 7.84 24.12
CA HIS A 234 -22.23 6.83 25.05
C HIS A 234 -21.17 6.59 26.12
N ALA A 235 -21.54 6.75 27.39
CA ALA A 235 -20.61 6.63 28.50
C ALA A 235 -20.19 5.17 28.73
N ALA A 236 -18.91 4.94 29.05
CA ALA A 236 -18.37 3.65 29.46
C ALA A 236 -19.04 3.14 30.75
N SER A 237 -19.53 4.04 31.60
CA SER A 237 -20.34 3.74 32.78
C SER A 237 -21.71 3.13 32.46
N GLY A 238 -22.22 3.31 31.24
CA GLY A 238 -23.60 3.02 30.87
C GLY A 238 -24.65 3.93 31.55
N THR A 239 -24.26 4.94 32.33
CA THR A 239 -25.18 5.76 33.13
C THR A 239 -25.72 6.99 32.40
N PHE A 240 -25.11 7.38 31.27
CA PHE A 240 -25.59 8.50 30.46
C PHE A 240 -25.29 8.37 28.95
N THR A 241 -25.96 9.20 28.16
CA THR A 241 -25.64 9.47 26.76
C THR A 241 -25.78 10.98 26.55
N ALA A 242 -24.80 11.60 25.91
CA ALA A 242 -24.74 13.05 25.70
C ALA A 242 -24.71 13.39 24.21
N THR A 243 -25.24 14.55 23.82
CA THR A 243 -25.04 15.09 22.45
C THR A 243 -23.86 16.05 22.47
N LEU A 244 -22.75 15.66 21.84
CA LEU A 244 -21.54 16.48 21.78
C LEU A 244 -21.78 17.74 20.94
N GLY A 245 -21.39 18.90 21.48
CA GLY A 245 -21.34 20.16 20.75
C GLY A 245 -22.65 20.64 20.13
N ALA A 246 -23.81 20.26 20.69
CA ALA A 246 -25.14 20.46 20.08
C ALA A 246 -25.39 21.89 19.53
N GLU A 247 -25.04 22.91 20.33
CA GLU A 247 -25.22 24.32 19.94
C GLU A 247 -24.23 24.77 18.86
N ARG A 248 -22.95 24.38 18.98
CA ARG A 248 -21.86 24.81 18.07
C ARG A 248 -21.87 24.08 16.73
N LEU A 249 -22.08 22.76 16.74
CA LEU A 249 -22.15 21.95 15.53
C LEU A 249 -23.45 22.22 14.77
N GLY A 250 -24.52 22.53 15.48
CA GLY A 250 -25.86 22.73 14.92
C GLY A 250 -26.41 21.47 14.25
N ARG A 251 -27.39 21.65 13.36
CA ARG A 251 -28.02 20.54 12.63
C ARG A 251 -27.08 19.97 11.56
N LEU A 252 -26.50 18.80 11.80
CA LEU A 252 -25.76 18.04 10.80
C LEU A 252 -26.69 17.07 10.04
N PRO A 253 -26.45 16.83 8.74
CA PRO A 253 -27.20 15.86 7.95
C PRO A 253 -26.77 14.42 8.28
N ASP A 254 -27.74 13.51 8.30
CA ASP A 254 -27.50 12.07 8.37
C ASP A 254 -26.79 11.56 7.10
N LEU A 255 -25.57 11.04 7.26
CA LEU A 255 -24.71 10.61 6.16
C LEU A 255 -25.15 9.29 5.50
N SER A 256 -25.95 8.45 6.17
CA SER A 256 -26.53 7.24 5.57
C SER A 256 -27.41 7.56 4.35
N ARG A 257 -27.91 8.81 4.28
CA ARG A 257 -28.77 9.32 3.22
C ARG A 257 -28.01 9.79 1.98
N TYR A 258 -26.70 9.58 1.92
CA TYR A 258 -25.83 9.93 0.79
C TYR A 258 -24.96 8.72 0.38
N PRO A 259 -25.57 7.63 -0.13
CA PRO A 259 -24.83 6.44 -0.54
C PRO A 259 -23.96 6.67 -1.78
N GLU A 260 -24.24 7.69 -2.59
CA GLU A 260 -23.57 7.90 -3.88
C GLU A 260 -22.12 8.38 -3.73
N PRO A 261 -21.80 9.37 -2.87
CA PRO A 261 -20.41 9.65 -2.48
C PRO A 261 -19.67 8.45 -1.92
N LEU A 262 -20.29 7.68 -1.02
CA LEU A 262 -19.67 6.51 -0.40
C LEU A 262 -19.37 5.40 -1.42
N ALA A 263 -20.26 5.20 -2.41
CA ALA A 263 -20.04 4.27 -3.52
C ALA A 263 -18.85 4.70 -4.40
N LEU A 264 -18.75 5.98 -4.78
CA LEU A 264 -17.59 6.53 -5.48
C LEU A 264 -16.30 6.34 -4.66
N GLY A 265 -16.36 6.63 -3.37
CA GLY A 265 -15.23 6.46 -2.47
C GLY A 265 -14.76 5.00 -2.40
N ARG A 266 -15.69 4.04 -2.30
CA ARG A 266 -15.38 2.59 -2.34
C ARG A 266 -14.76 2.16 -3.67
N GLU A 267 -15.27 2.66 -4.80
CA GLU A 267 -14.71 2.39 -6.13
C GLU A 267 -13.26 2.89 -6.25
N LEU A 268 -13.01 4.13 -5.82
CA LEU A 268 -11.67 4.73 -5.81
C LEU A 268 -10.71 4.02 -4.87
N LEU A 269 -11.17 3.65 -3.67
CA LEU A 269 -10.41 2.87 -2.71
C LEU A 269 -9.97 1.53 -3.32
N GLU A 270 -10.86 0.82 -4.01
CA GLU A 270 -10.55 -0.48 -4.61
C GLU A 270 -9.52 -0.35 -5.74
N ILE A 271 -9.71 0.59 -6.66
CA ILE A 271 -8.75 0.88 -7.77
C ILE A 271 -7.36 1.22 -7.23
N CYS A 272 -7.27 2.07 -6.20
CA CYS A 272 -5.99 2.45 -5.60
C CYS A 272 -5.36 1.30 -4.80
N THR A 273 -6.17 0.43 -4.21
CA THR A 273 -5.71 -0.73 -3.45
C THR A 273 -5.15 -1.82 -4.37
N ASP A 274 -5.81 -2.11 -5.50
CA ASP A 274 -5.31 -3.07 -6.50
C ASP A 274 -3.96 -2.64 -7.08
N ARG A 275 -3.81 -1.34 -7.38
CA ARG A 275 -2.55 -0.74 -7.83
C ARG A 275 -1.39 -0.88 -6.82
N LEU A 276 -1.68 -1.14 -5.55
CA LEU A 276 -0.70 -1.30 -4.47
C LEU A 276 -0.54 -2.76 -3.99
N ASP A 277 -1.30 -3.70 -4.54
CA ASP A 277 -1.38 -5.08 -4.06
C ASP A 277 -0.02 -5.82 -4.22
N ALA A 278 0.65 -5.64 -5.36
CA ALA A 278 2.00 -6.18 -5.58
C ALA A 278 3.04 -5.61 -4.61
N TYR A 279 3.01 -4.29 -4.37
CA TYR A 279 3.88 -3.59 -3.41
C TYR A 279 3.63 -4.07 -1.98
N SER A 280 2.37 -4.17 -1.55
CA SER A 280 1.99 -4.70 -0.24
C SER A 280 2.42 -6.15 -0.03
N ARG A 281 2.29 -7.01 -1.05
CA ARG A 281 2.81 -8.39 -1.01
C ARG A 281 4.33 -8.46 -0.97
N HIS A 282 5.04 -7.44 -1.46
CA HIS A 282 6.50 -7.35 -1.28
C HIS A 282 6.83 -7.02 0.17
N LEU A 283 6.29 -5.92 0.70
CA LEU A 283 6.50 -5.51 2.10
C LEU A 283 6.15 -6.62 3.10
N GLY A 284 5.04 -7.35 2.88
CA GLY A 284 4.62 -8.44 3.77
C GLY A 284 5.51 -9.69 3.76
N ARG A 285 6.46 -9.81 2.83
CA ARG A 285 7.46 -10.90 2.78
C ARG A 285 8.81 -10.50 3.35
N THR A 286 9.09 -9.20 3.43
CA THR A 286 10.33 -8.66 3.99
C THR A 286 10.15 -8.51 5.50
N THR A 287 10.23 -9.64 6.22
CA THR A 287 10.18 -9.66 7.69
C THR A 287 11.47 -9.09 8.28
N GLY A 288 11.45 -7.80 8.58
CA GLY A 288 12.52 -7.05 9.25
C GLY A 288 12.06 -5.61 9.47
N GLU A 289 12.30 -5.06 10.66
CA GLU A 289 11.81 -3.74 11.04
C GLU A 289 12.35 -2.63 10.13
N ALA A 290 11.48 -1.66 9.81
CA ALA A 290 11.79 -0.30 9.36
C ALA A 290 12.78 -0.10 8.19
N ALA A 291 13.21 -1.14 7.47
CA ALA A 291 14.07 -1.00 6.30
C ALA A 291 13.32 -0.23 5.19
N ALA A 292 13.90 0.90 4.76
CA ALA A 292 13.34 1.71 3.69
C ALA A 292 13.21 0.90 2.38
N PRO A 293 12.15 1.12 1.57
CA PRO A 293 11.93 0.34 0.35
C PRO A 293 13.04 0.60 -0.68
N MET A 294 13.78 -0.45 -1.04
CA MET A 294 14.76 -0.43 -2.13
C MET A 294 14.09 -0.38 -3.51
N LEU A 295 14.85 -0.15 -4.58
CA LEU A 295 14.33 0.00 -5.96
C LEU A 295 13.42 -1.14 -6.42
N GLN A 296 13.68 -2.39 -6.02
CA GLN A 296 12.80 -3.53 -6.33
C GLN A 296 11.37 -3.38 -5.79
N ALA A 297 11.20 -2.68 -4.66
CA ALA A 297 9.91 -2.40 -4.06
C ALA A 297 9.28 -1.17 -4.72
N VAL A 298 10.07 -0.10 -4.90
CA VAL A 298 9.64 1.13 -5.59
C VAL A 298 9.17 0.86 -7.03
N ALA A 299 9.78 -0.10 -7.71
CA ALA A 299 9.38 -0.58 -9.03
C ALA A 299 7.97 -1.17 -9.09
N LEU A 300 7.41 -1.61 -7.96
CA LEU A 300 6.05 -2.16 -7.85
C LEU A 300 4.99 -1.08 -7.61
N LEU A 301 5.39 0.17 -7.37
CA LEU A 301 4.48 1.31 -7.31
C LEU A 301 4.07 1.77 -8.72
N PRO A 302 2.85 2.32 -8.89
CA PRO A 302 2.43 2.94 -10.15
C PRO A 302 3.39 4.05 -10.61
N PRO A 303 3.58 4.23 -11.93
CA PRO A 303 4.43 5.29 -12.47
C PRO A 303 3.90 6.70 -12.14
N GLY A 304 4.82 7.68 -12.18
CA GLY A 304 4.55 9.08 -11.81
C GLY A 304 4.80 9.36 -10.33
N LEU A 305 4.03 10.30 -9.77
CA LEU A 305 4.25 10.93 -8.45
C LEU A 305 4.46 9.94 -7.28
N LEU A 306 3.82 8.76 -7.28
CA LEU A 306 4.02 7.76 -6.23
C LEU A 306 5.42 7.15 -6.26
N ARG A 307 5.92 6.83 -7.46
CA ARG A 307 7.28 6.30 -7.67
C ARG A 307 8.32 7.38 -7.46
N GLU A 308 8.09 8.60 -7.96
CA GLU A 308 8.98 9.75 -7.75
C GLU A 308 9.15 10.08 -6.26
N ARG A 309 8.06 10.11 -5.48
CA ARG A 309 8.13 10.34 -4.04
C ARG A 309 8.86 9.21 -3.29
N ALA A 310 8.69 7.97 -3.71
CA ALA A 310 9.41 6.84 -3.12
C ALA A 310 10.93 6.86 -3.38
N LEU A 311 11.38 7.65 -4.38
CA LEU A 311 12.80 7.88 -4.67
C LEU A 311 13.42 9.02 -3.84
N THR A 312 12.71 9.67 -2.89
CA THR A 312 13.32 10.68 -2.01
C THR A 312 14.07 10.08 -0.80
N GLY A 313 14.33 8.76 -0.82
CA GLY A 313 15.06 8.02 0.21
C GLY A 313 16.13 7.11 -0.40
N PRO A 314 16.56 6.03 0.28
CA PRO A 314 17.68 5.19 -0.17
C PRO A 314 17.56 4.61 -1.59
N ALA A 315 16.34 4.36 -2.08
CA ALA A 315 16.14 3.95 -3.47
C ALA A 315 16.56 5.02 -4.50
N GLY A 316 16.48 6.31 -4.16
CA GLY A 316 16.99 7.42 -4.97
C GLY A 316 18.51 7.40 -5.05
N GLU A 317 19.20 7.28 -3.91
CA GLU A 317 20.67 7.15 -3.85
C GLU A 317 21.17 5.95 -4.68
N SER A 318 20.48 4.81 -4.57
CA SER A 318 20.75 3.64 -5.42
C SER A 318 20.51 3.91 -6.90
N LEU A 319 19.48 4.68 -7.27
CA LEU A 319 19.20 5.03 -8.66
C LEU A 319 20.24 5.99 -9.23
N GLU A 320 20.69 6.98 -8.46
CA GLU A 320 21.77 7.90 -8.85
C GLU A 320 23.06 7.12 -9.12
N TRP A 321 23.42 6.19 -8.22
CA TRP A 321 24.59 5.31 -8.40
C TRP A 321 24.48 4.46 -9.67
N LEU A 322 23.32 3.84 -9.91
CA LEU A 322 23.07 3.01 -11.09
C LEU A 322 23.11 3.84 -12.38
N SER A 323 22.58 5.07 -12.34
CA SER A 323 22.55 5.99 -13.48
C SER A 323 23.94 6.51 -13.85
N ALA A 324 24.79 6.82 -12.85
CA ALA A 324 26.18 7.18 -13.06
C ALA A 324 26.95 6.04 -13.76
N ARG A 325 26.83 4.81 -13.24
CA ARG A 325 27.47 3.63 -13.85
C ARG A 325 26.94 3.29 -15.25
N ALA A 326 25.66 3.58 -15.51
CA ALA A 326 25.06 3.46 -16.84
C ALA A 326 25.62 4.49 -17.83
N HIS A 327 25.89 5.72 -17.38
CA HIS A 327 26.51 6.75 -18.20
C HIS A 327 27.96 6.41 -18.56
N ASP A 328 28.75 5.95 -17.58
CA ASP A 328 30.14 5.51 -17.79
C ASP A 328 30.26 4.35 -18.80
N SER A 329 29.22 3.52 -18.92
CA SER A 329 29.20 2.33 -19.79
C SER A 329 30.37 1.37 -19.55
N LEU A 330 30.79 1.23 -18.28
CA LEU A 330 31.87 0.36 -17.81
C LEU A 330 31.33 -0.90 -17.11
N PRO A 331 32.05 -2.04 -17.12
CA PRO A 331 31.62 -3.26 -16.45
C PRO A 331 31.43 -3.08 -14.94
N VAL A 332 30.24 -3.40 -14.43
CA VAL A 332 29.87 -3.34 -13.01
C VAL A 332 29.66 -4.75 -12.45
N PRO A 333 30.16 -5.09 -11.27
CA PRO A 333 29.87 -6.38 -10.63
C PRO A 333 28.36 -6.58 -10.41
N PHE A 334 27.82 -7.72 -10.85
CA PHE A 334 26.41 -8.08 -10.69
C PHE A 334 25.96 -8.06 -9.22
N ALA A 335 26.86 -8.41 -8.29
CA ALA A 335 26.59 -8.35 -6.86
C ALA A 335 26.33 -6.92 -6.37
N GLU A 336 27.10 -5.92 -6.82
CA GLU A 336 26.88 -4.50 -6.48
C GLU A 336 25.51 -4.04 -6.99
N VAL A 337 25.20 -4.32 -8.27
CA VAL A 337 23.90 -3.95 -8.87
C VAL A 337 22.74 -4.64 -8.13
N SER A 338 22.92 -5.88 -7.69
CA SER A 338 21.91 -6.61 -6.90
C SER A 338 21.66 -5.96 -5.53
N ILE A 339 22.71 -5.49 -4.85
CA ILE A 339 22.59 -4.76 -3.59
C ILE A 339 21.84 -3.44 -3.81
N GLN A 340 22.21 -2.66 -4.83
CA GLN A 340 21.54 -1.37 -5.11
C GLN A 340 20.06 -1.54 -5.49
N VAL A 341 19.69 -2.65 -6.14
CA VAL A 341 18.28 -2.88 -6.52
C VAL A 341 17.46 -3.52 -5.40
N SER A 342 18.03 -4.46 -4.63
CA SER A 342 17.27 -5.31 -3.70
C SER A 342 17.61 -5.15 -2.22
N GLY A 343 18.70 -4.45 -1.89
CA GLY A 343 19.31 -4.46 -0.56
C GLY A 343 20.02 -5.78 -0.21
N GLN A 344 20.06 -6.76 -1.13
CA GLN A 344 20.59 -8.10 -0.89
C GLN A 344 21.67 -8.47 -1.91
N THR A 345 22.73 -9.10 -1.43
CA THR A 345 23.81 -9.65 -2.27
C THR A 345 23.33 -10.91 -3.00
N ALA A 346 23.51 -10.95 -4.32
CA ALA A 346 23.26 -12.14 -5.13
C ALA A 346 24.56 -12.62 -5.80
N GLU A 347 25.09 -13.77 -5.37
CA GLU A 347 26.40 -14.28 -5.82
C GLU A 347 26.46 -14.69 -7.30
N LYS A 348 25.31 -15.03 -7.91
CA LYS A 348 25.24 -15.64 -9.25
C LYS A 348 24.20 -14.97 -10.14
N ALA A 349 24.66 -14.46 -11.28
CA ALA A 349 23.87 -13.85 -12.34
C ALA A 349 23.18 -14.93 -13.21
N THR A 350 22.11 -15.54 -12.70
CA THR A 350 21.33 -16.51 -13.49
C THR A 350 20.45 -15.79 -14.53
N PRO A 351 20.05 -16.45 -15.64
CA PRO A 351 19.18 -15.84 -16.63
C PRO A 351 17.83 -15.36 -16.06
N ALA A 352 17.31 -16.01 -15.01
CA ALA A 352 16.10 -15.55 -14.33
C ALA A 352 16.35 -14.23 -13.56
N ARG A 353 17.48 -14.12 -12.84
CA ARG A 353 17.87 -12.90 -12.12
C ARG A 353 18.16 -11.73 -13.07
N LEU A 354 18.88 -11.98 -14.17
CA LEU A 354 19.17 -10.96 -15.18
C LEU A 354 17.89 -10.42 -15.83
N ARG A 355 16.91 -11.28 -16.17
CA ARG A 355 15.61 -10.81 -16.68
C ARG A 355 14.84 -9.99 -15.65
N ASN A 356 14.75 -10.46 -14.41
CA ASN A 356 14.07 -9.73 -13.33
C ASN A 356 14.72 -8.37 -13.04
N LEU A 357 16.05 -8.31 -13.04
CA LEU A 357 16.80 -7.07 -12.90
C LEU A 357 16.53 -6.11 -14.06
N ALA A 358 16.49 -6.60 -15.30
CA ALA A 358 16.14 -5.78 -16.47
C ALA A 358 14.71 -5.22 -16.39
N ASP A 359 13.75 -6.01 -15.90
CA ASP A 359 12.35 -5.60 -15.72
C ASP A 359 12.14 -4.59 -14.59
N ILE A 360 13.06 -4.53 -13.63
CA ILE A 360 13.09 -3.52 -12.57
C ILE A 360 13.78 -2.25 -13.08
N LEU A 361 14.97 -2.37 -13.66
CA LEU A 361 15.77 -1.23 -14.13
C LEU A 361 15.08 -0.43 -15.24
N CYS A 362 14.32 -1.09 -16.13
CA CYS A 362 13.63 -0.39 -17.22
C CYS A 362 12.60 0.64 -16.72
N ARG A 363 12.00 0.40 -15.54
CA ARG A 363 11.01 1.28 -14.87
C ARG A 363 11.61 2.57 -14.34
N PHE A 364 12.94 2.67 -14.35
CA PHE A 364 13.74 3.84 -14.00
C PHE A 364 14.61 4.33 -15.17
N GLY A 365 14.34 3.86 -16.40
CA GLY A 365 15.08 4.30 -17.59
C GLY A 365 16.46 3.69 -17.74
N LEU A 366 16.71 2.52 -17.15
CA LEU A 366 18.01 1.83 -17.23
C LEU A 366 17.88 0.46 -17.90
N GLY A 367 18.81 0.15 -18.79
CA GLY A 367 19.01 -1.16 -19.41
C GLY A 367 20.22 -1.89 -18.84
N LEU A 368 20.27 -3.20 -19.09
CA LEU A 368 21.45 -4.02 -18.81
C LEU A 368 21.83 -4.92 -19.98
N VAL A 369 23.14 -5.22 -20.08
CA VAL A 369 23.72 -6.23 -20.97
C VAL A 369 24.56 -7.19 -20.12
N PRO A 370 24.39 -8.52 -20.23
CA PRO A 370 23.49 -9.24 -21.13
C PRO A 370 22.08 -9.44 -20.53
N ASP A 371 21.04 -8.99 -21.24
CA ASP A 371 19.65 -9.42 -20.98
C ASP A 371 19.38 -10.72 -21.79
N PRO A 372 18.98 -11.84 -21.15
CA PRO A 372 18.70 -13.11 -21.83
C PRO A 372 17.62 -13.08 -22.93
N ARG A 373 16.83 -12.01 -23.05
CA ARG A 373 15.89 -11.78 -24.16
C ARG A 373 16.59 -11.40 -25.47
N PHE A 374 17.77 -10.83 -25.38
CA PHE A 374 18.58 -10.33 -26.49
C PHE A 374 19.66 -11.36 -26.89
N PRO A 375 20.45 -11.15 -27.96
CA PRO A 375 21.44 -12.12 -28.41
C PRO A 375 22.66 -12.27 -27.50
N THR A 376 23.03 -11.24 -26.74
CA THR A 376 24.19 -11.26 -25.83
C THR A 376 24.01 -12.29 -24.71
N ARG A 377 25.13 -12.90 -24.29
CA ARG A 377 25.17 -13.95 -23.27
C ARG A 377 26.23 -13.61 -22.24
N LEU A 378 26.03 -14.07 -21.01
CA LEU A 378 27.03 -14.01 -19.95
C LEU A 378 27.98 -15.22 -20.11
N PRO A 379 29.29 -15.02 -20.33
CA PRO A 379 30.24 -16.12 -20.37
C PRO A 379 30.39 -16.82 -19.02
N ALA A 380 30.85 -18.07 -19.05
CA ALA A 380 31.14 -18.82 -17.83
C ALA A 380 32.29 -18.14 -17.04
N GLY A 381 32.07 -17.90 -15.76
CA GLY A 381 33.03 -17.21 -14.88
C GLY A 381 32.91 -15.68 -14.85
N THR A 382 32.17 -15.05 -15.76
CA THR A 382 31.95 -13.60 -15.74
C THR A 382 30.94 -13.22 -14.65
N SER A 383 31.33 -12.34 -13.74
CA SER A 383 30.49 -11.82 -12.64
C SER A 383 30.04 -10.37 -12.85
N SER A 384 30.46 -9.71 -13.93
CA SER A 384 30.10 -8.32 -14.26
C SER A 384 29.06 -8.23 -15.37
N ILE A 385 28.30 -7.14 -15.36
CA ILE A 385 27.32 -6.73 -16.38
C ILE A 385 27.63 -5.29 -16.83
N LEU A 386 27.06 -4.86 -17.96
CA LEU A 386 27.01 -3.45 -18.33
C LEU A 386 25.62 -2.89 -18.04
N LEU A 387 25.58 -1.62 -17.63
CA LEU A 387 24.37 -0.81 -17.55
C LEU A 387 24.42 0.25 -18.66
N PHE A 388 23.27 0.69 -19.14
CA PHE A 388 23.16 1.78 -20.12
C PHE A 388 21.82 2.53 -19.95
N PRO A 389 21.76 3.84 -20.24
CA PRO A 389 20.52 4.60 -20.13
C PRO A 389 19.56 4.30 -21.30
N PHE A 390 18.26 4.39 -21.02
CA PHE A 390 17.20 4.53 -22.02
C PHE A 390 16.84 6.01 -22.17
N ASP A 391 16.32 6.40 -23.32
CA ASP A 391 15.76 7.74 -23.58
C ASP A 391 14.59 8.10 -22.64
N ALA A 392 13.85 7.08 -22.17
CA ALA A 392 12.77 7.23 -21.18
C ALA A 392 12.55 5.92 -20.38
N PRO A 393 12.01 5.99 -19.15
CA PRO A 393 11.53 4.82 -18.41
C PRO A 393 10.38 4.08 -19.11
N CYS A 394 10.28 2.77 -18.92
CA CYS A 394 9.17 1.94 -19.40
C CYS A 394 8.81 0.81 -18.43
N GLU A 395 7.54 0.38 -18.41
CA GLU A 395 7.05 -0.62 -17.44
C GLU A 395 7.51 -2.07 -17.72
N THR A 396 7.93 -2.35 -18.96
CA THR A 396 8.32 -3.67 -19.46
C THR A 396 9.41 -3.59 -20.52
N VAL A 397 10.40 -4.49 -20.46
CA VAL A 397 11.40 -4.64 -21.53
C VAL A 397 10.77 -5.27 -22.77
N VAL A 398 10.78 -4.54 -23.89
CA VAL A 398 10.39 -5.05 -25.22
C VAL A 398 11.51 -5.93 -25.78
N GLY A 399 11.16 -7.02 -26.47
CA GLY A 399 12.13 -7.90 -27.12
C GLY A 399 12.81 -7.26 -28.35
N PRO A 400 13.88 -7.89 -28.89
CA PRO A 400 14.58 -7.37 -30.06
C PRO A 400 13.71 -7.37 -31.33
N SER A 401 13.72 -6.28 -32.09
CA SER A 401 13.18 -6.24 -33.46
C SER A 401 14.09 -6.94 -34.47
N ASP A 402 13.55 -7.30 -35.64
CA ASP A 402 14.35 -7.84 -36.75
C ASP A 402 15.45 -6.86 -37.21
N ALA A 403 15.16 -5.55 -37.18
CA ALA A 403 16.12 -4.50 -37.50
C ALA A 403 17.29 -4.49 -36.50
N TYR A 404 17.00 -4.56 -35.19
CA TYR A 404 18.04 -4.73 -34.17
C TYR A 404 18.79 -6.06 -34.35
N MET A 405 18.13 -7.16 -34.69
CA MET A 405 18.79 -8.45 -34.89
C MET A 405 19.77 -8.46 -36.07
N ALA A 406 19.46 -7.72 -37.15
CA ALA A 406 20.35 -7.51 -38.28
C ALA A 406 21.51 -6.55 -37.94
N ALA A 407 21.23 -5.45 -37.25
CA ALA A 407 22.24 -4.50 -36.78
C ALA A 407 23.23 -5.17 -35.81
N PHE A 408 22.72 -5.92 -34.83
CA PHE A 408 23.52 -6.70 -33.88
C PHE A 408 24.44 -7.72 -34.58
N LEU A 409 23.94 -8.39 -35.62
CA LEU A 409 24.75 -9.34 -36.39
C LEU A 409 25.89 -8.64 -37.13
N THR A 410 25.60 -7.49 -37.75
CA THR A 410 26.59 -6.64 -38.43
C THR A 410 27.66 -6.17 -37.46
N LEU A 411 27.22 -5.61 -36.32
CA LEU A 411 28.07 -5.13 -35.23
C LEU A 411 28.94 -6.25 -34.65
N SER A 412 28.38 -7.45 -34.43
CA SER A 412 29.12 -8.61 -33.92
C SER A 412 30.28 -9.02 -34.82
N VAL A 413 30.07 -9.01 -36.13
CA VAL A 413 31.14 -9.31 -37.10
C VAL A 413 32.12 -8.14 -37.22
N GLY A 414 31.64 -6.89 -37.13
CA GLY A 414 32.49 -5.70 -37.11
C GLY A 414 33.47 -5.70 -35.94
N VAL A 415 32.98 -5.96 -34.71
CA VAL A 415 33.84 -6.09 -33.51
C VAL A 415 34.84 -7.25 -33.66
N LEU A 416 34.45 -8.36 -34.28
CA LEU A 416 35.37 -9.49 -34.49
C LEU A 416 36.48 -9.16 -35.52
N ILE A 417 36.17 -8.34 -36.53
CA ILE A 417 37.16 -7.85 -37.51
C ILE A 417 38.10 -6.84 -36.86
N ALA A 418 37.56 -5.83 -36.19
CA ALA A 418 38.33 -4.79 -35.52
C ALA A 418 39.20 -5.31 -34.34
N LYS A 419 38.95 -6.53 -33.87
CA LYS A 419 39.75 -7.22 -32.84
C LYS A 419 40.64 -8.33 -33.41
N ALA A 420 40.74 -8.46 -34.74
CA ALA A 420 41.45 -9.58 -35.37
C ALA A 420 42.98 -9.50 -35.19
N ASP A 421 43.53 -8.30 -35.04
CA ASP A 421 44.94 -8.03 -34.70
C ASP A 421 45.23 -8.14 -33.18
N GLY A 422 44.20 -7.96 -32.36
CA GLY A 422 44.20 -7.98 -30.90
C GLY A 422 43.83 -6.65 -30.23
N VAL A 423 43.80 -5.52 -30.96
CA VAL A 423 43.60 -4.16 -30.41
C VAL A 423 42.71 -3.32 -31.31
N ILE A 424 41.43 -3.18 -30.93
CA ILE A 424 40.53 -2.21 -31.58
C ILE A 424 41.12 -0.79 -31.46
N SER A 425 41.15 -0.02 -32.54
CA SER A 425 41.64 1.37 -32.56
C SER A 425 40.61 2.38 -32.02
N ALA A 426 40.98 3.66 -31.91
CA ALA A 426 40.06 4.71 -31.46
C ALA A 426 38.97 4.98 -32.52
N ASP A 427 39.37 5.01 -33.79
CA ASP A 427 38.51 5.30 -34.94
C ASP A 427 37.60 4.12 -35.26
N GLU A 428 38.07 2.87 -35.09
CA GLU A 428 37.21 1.69 -35.19
C GLU A 428 36.12 1.67 -34.10
N ARG A 429 36.45 2.07 -32.86
CA ARG A 429 35.44 2.24 -31.80
C ARG A 429 34.45 3.35 -32.12
N ALA A 430 34.85 4.38 -32.85
CA ALA A 430 33.93 5.41 -33.34
C ALA A 430 33.02 4.84 -34.44
N ALA A 431 33.58 4.19 -35.46
CA ALA A 431 32.83 3.57 -36.55
C ALA A 431 31.83 2.49 -36.07
N LEU A 432 32.19 1.67 -35.08
CA LEU A 432 31.29 0.70 -34.46
C LEU A 432 30.16 1.37 -33.65
N ARG A 433 30.44 2.50 -33.00
CA ARG A 433 29.44 3.29 -32.27
C ARG A 433 28.48 4.00 -33.23
N ASP A 434 28.99 4.53 -34.33
CA ASP A 434 28.20 5.17 -35.38
C ASP A 434 27.34 4.16 -36.14
N MET A 435 27.81 2.91 -36.29
CA MET A 435 26.98 1.81 -36.77
C MET A 435 25.82 1.48 -35.81
N ALA A 436 26.09 1.48 -34.50
CA ALA A 436 25.06 1.23 -33.48
C ALA A 436 24.03 2.37 -33.37
N SER A 437 24.47 3.62 -33.45
CA SER A 437 23.60 4.82 -33.39
C SER A 437 22.90 5.13 -34.72
N GLY A 438 23.47 4.71 -35.85
CA GLY A 438 22.90 4.89 -37.19
C GLY A 438 22.02 3.75 -37.70
N ALA A 439 21.81 2.69 -36.90
CA ALA A 439 21.14 1.46 -37.32
C ALA A 439 19.70 1.70 -37.86
N PRO A 440 19.43 1.51 -39.17
CA PRO A 440 18.13 1.81 -39.77
C PRO A 440 17.02 0.92 -39.19
N GLY A 441 15.84 1.50 -38.98
CA GLY A 441 14.66 0.77 -38.49
C GLY A 441 14.68 0.38 -37.01
N THR A 442 15.73 0.74 -36.26
CA THR A 442 15.82 0.49 -34.81
C THR A 442 15.20 1.62 -33.99
N SER A 443 14.59 1.28 -32.85
CA SER A 443 14.11 2.24 -31.86
C SER A 443 15.27 2.92 -31.12
N PRO A 444 15.07 4.10 -30.49
CA PRO A 444 16.12 4.77 -29.73
C PRO A 444 16.73 3.89 -28.63
N THR A 445 15.88 3.18 -27.86
CA THR A 445 16.29 2.21 -26.84
C THR A 445 17.15 1.08 -27.43
N GLU A 446 16.82 0.58 -28.62
CA GLU A 446 17.62 -0.44 -29.31
C GLU A 446 18.99 0.10 -29.78
N ARG A 447 19.09 1.38 -30.17
CA ARG A 447 20.37 2.02 -30.50
C ARG A 447 21.28 2.15 -29.27
N CYS A 448 20.72 2.60 -28.15
CA CYS A 448 21.44 2.65 -26.88
C CYS A 448 21.89 1.25 -26.43
N ARG A 449 21.03 0.22 -26.64
CA ARG A 449 21.40 -1.17 -26.41
C ARG A 449 22.51 -1.65 -27.34
N LEU A 450 22.45 -1.36 -28.64
CA LEU A 450 23.50 -1.74 -29.61
C LEU A 450 24.85 -1.12 -29.24
N ALA A 451 24.88 0.12 -28.74
CA ALA A 451 26.11 0.74 -28.26
C ALA A 451 26.68 0.02 -27.02
N ALA A 452 25.82 -0.40 -26.08
CA ALA A 452 26.21 -1.21 -24.94
C ALA A 452 26.64 -2.65 -25.34
N ASP A 453 25.97 -3.25 -26.32
CA ASP A 453 26.36 -4.55 -26.90
C ASP A 453 27.73 -4.45 -27.60
N ALA A 454 28.04 -3.36 -28.31
CA ALA A 454 29.35 -3.14 -28.92
C ALA A 454 30.47 -3.19 -27.86
N ARG A 455 30.27 -2.49 -26.73
CA ARG A 455 31.19 -2.49 -25.59
C ARG A 455 31.25 -3.87 -24.91
N TRP A 456 30.13 -4.58 -24.81
CA TRP A 456 30.09 -5.95 -24.27
C TRP A 456 30.92 -6.90 -25.13
N LEU A 457 30.77 -6.82 -26.46
CA LEU A 457 31.46 -7.65 -27.44
C LEU A 457 32.96 -7.33 -27.54
N GLU A 458 33.36 -6.07 -27.31
CA GLU A 458 34.78 -5.69 -27.19
C GLU A 458 35.46 -6.49 -26.06
N ALA A 459 34.81 -6.64 -24.90
CA ALA A 459 35.32 -7.46 -23.80
C ALA A 459 35.09 -8.97 -24.01
N ASN A 460 33.94 -9.35 -24.57
CA ASN A 460 33.45 -10.72 -24.70
C ASN A 460 33.10 -11.05 -26.16
N PRO A 461 34.09 -11.18 -27.07
CA PRO A 461 33.86 -11.34 -28.50
C PRO A 461 33.17 -12.67 -28.81
N VAL A 462 32.36 -12.68 -29.87
CA VAL A 462 31.65 -13.88 -30.35
C VAL A 462 32.45 -14.63 -31.43
N GLU A 463 32.42 -15.95 -31.36
CA GLU A 463 33.07 -16.80 -32.36
C GLU A 463 32.35 -16.74 -33.72
N LEU A 464 33.10 -16.58 -34.81
CA LEU A 464 32.57 -16.57 -36.19
C LEU A 464 31.72 -17.82 -36.47
N SER A 465 32.12 -18.98 -35.93
CA SER A 465 31.40 -20.24 -36.06
C SER A 465 29.95 -20.17 -35.57
N SER A 466 29.69 -19.40 -34.52
CA SER A 466 28.34 -19.19 -33.94
C SER A 466 27.44 -18.30 -34.81
N LEU A 467 28.01 -17.48 -35.69
CA LEU A 467 27.28 -16.54 -36.55
C LEU A 467 26.98 -17.08 -37.95
N ARG A 468 27.64 -18.16 -38.40
CA ARG A 468 27.59 -18.65 -39.79
C ARG A 468 26.18 -18.86 -40.34
N ALA A 469 25.32 -19.56 -39.60
CA ALA A 469 23.94 -19.82 -40.05
C ALA A 469 23.18 -18.51 -40.28
N ARG A 470 23.17 -17.63 -39.26
CA ARG A 470 22.52 -16.30 -39.33
C ARG A 470 23.05 -15.41 -40.44
N LEU A 471 24.35 -15.50 -40.80
CA LEU A 471 24.94 -14.76 -41.92
C LEU A 471 24.50 -15.31 -43.29
N SER A 472 24.35 -16.63 -43.41
CA SER A 472 23.92 -17.28 -44.66
C SER A 472 22.42 -17.17 -44.90
N ASP A 473 21.60 -17.04 -43.84
CA ASP A 473 20.14 -16.84 -43.93
C ASP A 473 19.73 -15.41 -44.36
N LEU A 474 20.68 -14.47 -44.47
CA LEU A 474 20.39 -13.09 -44.88
C LEU A 474 19.99 -12.99 -46.36
N GLY A 475 18.92 -12.24 -46.62
CA GLY A 475 18.54 -11.83 -47.98
C GLY A 475 19.65 -11.01 -48.67
N GLU A 476 19.72 -11.08 -50.01
CA GLU A 476 20.83 -10.51 -50.79
C GLU A 476 21.13 -9.03 -50.50
N HIS A 477 20.10 -8.18 -50.44
CA HIS A 477 20.24 -6.77 -50.08
C HIS A 477 20.90 -6.56 -48.71
N HIS A 478 20.52 -7.36 -47.70
CA HIS A 478 21.14 -7.31 -46.37
C HIS A 478 22.57 -7.83 -46.39
N ARG A 479 22.89 -8.88 -47.16
CA ARG A 479 24.27 -9.38 -47.30
C ARG A 479 25.19 -8.31 -47.87
N GLN A 480 24.74 -7.56 -48.88
CA GLN A 480 25.48 -6.43 -49.44
C GLN A 480 25.66 -5.30 -48.42
N ALA A 481 24.59 -4.88 -47.72
CA ALA A 481 24.66 -3.83 -46.71
C ALA A 481 25.59 -4.19 -45.52
N VAL A 482 25.59 -5.46 -45.08
CA VAL A 482 26.55 -5.98 -44.10
C VAL A 482 27.98 -5.86 -44.63
N GLY A 483 28.24 -6.36 -45.84
CA GLY A 483 29.58 -6.30 -46.46
C GLY A 483 30.14 -4.87 -46.53
N ASP A 484 29.33 -3.92 -47.01
CA ASP A 484 29.72 -2.51 -47.11
C ASP A 484 29.89 -1.83 -45.74
N ALA A 485 29.14 -2.26 -44.72
CA ALA A 485 29.32 -1.80 -43.34
C ALA A 485 30.63 -2.32 -42.71
N LEU A 486 30.99 -3.58 -42.94
CA LEU A 486 32.23 -4.17 -42.43
C LEU A 486 33.48 -3.58 -43.08
N VAL A 487 33.42 -3.26 -44.38
CA VAL A 487 34.50 -2.53 -45.07
C VAL A 487 34.70 -1.15 -44.45
N ARG A 488 33.64 -0.42 -44.10
CA ARG A 488 33.76 0.89 -43.44
C ARG A 488 34.42 0.83 -42.07
N VAL A 489 34.10 -0.18 -41.24
CA VAL A 489 34.76 -0.39 -39.94
C VAL A 489 36.25 -0.66 -40.15
N ALA A 490 36.60 -1.65 -40.97
CA ALA A 490 38.00 -2.03 -41.21
C ALA A 490 38.81 -1.00 -42.02
N SER A 491 38.26 0.18 -42.31
CA SER A 491 38.92 1.28 -43.02
C SER A 491 38.92 2.58 -42.23
N SER A 492 38.44 2.61 -40.98
CA SER A 492 38.23 3.86 -40.23
C SER A 492 39.51 4.57 -39.80
N ASP A 493 40.61 3.85 -39.63
CA ASP A 493 41.95 4.40 -39.30
C ASP A 493 42.89 4.52 -40.52
N GLY A 494 42.41 4.12 -41.71
CA GLY A 494 43.18 4.12 -42.96
C GLY A 494 44.23 3.02 -43.10
N THR A 495 44.35 2.08 -42.15
CA THR A 495 45.37 1.01 -42.17
C THR A 495 44.77 -0.37 -42.00
N HIS A 496 44.87 -1.23 -43.03
CA HIS A 496 44.34 -2.60 -42.95
C HIS A 496 45.42 -3.59 -42.50
N HIS A 497 45.25 -4.25 -41.36
CA HIS A 497 46.11 -5.35 -40.97
C HIS A 497 45.72 -6.65 -41.69
N ARG A 498 46.73 -7.52 -41.89
CA ARG A 498 46.57 -8.81 -42.58
C ARG A 498 45.55 -9.73 -41.88
N ALA A 499 45.36 -9.57 -40.57
CA ALA A 499 44.40 -10.35 -39.79
C ALA A 499 42.94 -9.96 -40.12
N GLU A 500 42.60 -8.67 -40.12
CA GLU A 500 41.28 -8.16 -40.54
C GLU A 500 40.95 -8.59 -41.95
N VAL A 501 41.85 -8.37 -42.93
CA VAL A 501 41.61 -8.71 -44.33
C VAL A 501 41.37 -10.21 -44.50
N SER A 502 42.13 -11.06 -43.80
CA SER A 502 41.91 -12.51 -43.82
C SER A 502 40.56 -12.92 -43.19
N LEU A 503 40.04 -12.16 -42.23
CA LEU A 503 38.74 -12.41 -41.63
C LEU A 503 37.60 -11.89 -42.51
N LEU A 504 37.73 -10.70 -43.09
CA LEU A 504 36.85 -10.12 -44.10
C LEU A 504 36.68 -11.06 -45.30
N GLU A 505 37.76 -11.64 -45.84
CA GLU A 505 37.69 -12.63 -46.93
C GLU A 505 36.86 -13.86 -46.55
N LYS A 506 36.93 -14.31 -45.28
CA LYS A 506 36.13 -15.45 -44.78
C LYS A 506 34.66 -15.05 -44.64
N VAL A 507 34.38 -13.84 -44.15
CA VAL A 507 33.02 -13.31 -43.99
C VAL A 507 32.35 -13.08 -45.34
N PHE A 508 33.02 -12.42 -46.29
CA PHE A 508 32.49 -12.21 -47.64
C PHE A 508 32.15 -13.53 -48.33
N ARG A 509 32.99 -14.56 -48.17
CA ARG A 509 32.70 -15.93 -48.65
C ARG A 509 31.48 -16.54 -47.97
N GLN A 510 31.30 -16.37 -46.66
CA GLN A 510 30.13 -16.86 -45.92
C GLN A 510 28.82 -16.14 -46.32
N LEU A 511 28.93 -14.85 -46.67
CA LEU A 511 27.85 -14.04 -47.24
C LEU A 511 27.63 -14.33 -48.75
N GLY A 512 28.48 -15.12 -49.41
CA GLY A 512 28.40 -15.33 -50.86
C GLY A 512 28.62 -14.05 -51.69
N LEU A 513 29.39 -13.09 -51.18
CA LEU A 513 29.80 -11.88 -51.89
C LEU A 513 31.10 -12.13 -52.67
N GLU A 514 31.24 -11.51 -53.83
CA GLU A 514 32.45 -11.61 -54.64
C GLU A 514 33.65 -10.93 -53.97
N ARG A 515 34.83 -11.54 -54.11
CA ARG A 515 36.07 -11.06 -53.48
C ARG A 515 36.54 -9.73 -54.08
N ASP A 516 36.24 -9.46 -55.34
CA ASP A 516 36.66 -8.22 -56.01
C ASP A 516 35.91 -7.01 -55.46
N ARG A 517 34.67 -7.19 -54.97
CA ARG A 517 33.91 -6.15 -54.23
C ARG A 517 34.61 -5.76 -52.91
N LEU A 518 35.19 -6.74 -52.18
CA LEU A 518 35.93 -6.47 -50.94
C LEU A 518 37.10 -5.54 -51.20
N TYR A 519 37.99 -5.89 -52.14
CA TYR A 519 39.17 -5.05 -52.43
C TYR A 519 38.79 -3.72 -53.09
N ALA A 520 37.76 -3.69 -53.96
CA ALA A 520 37.26 -2.42 -54.51
C ALA A 520 36.68 -1.49 -53.43
N GLY A 521 36.07 -2.06 -52.38
CA GLY A 521 35.62 -1.34 -51.19
C GLY A 521 36.78 -0.75 -50.38
N LEU A 522 37.75 -1.60 -50.00
CA LEU A 522 38.95 -1.18 -49.26
C LEU A 522 39.74 -0.10 -50.02
N HIS A 523 39.96 -0.27 -51.33
CA HIS A 523 40.63 0.73 -52.17
C HIS A 523 39.84 2.04 -52.37
N ARG A 524 38.53 2.04 -52.15
CA ARG A 524 37.70 3.25 -52.16
C ARG A 524 37.75 3.97 -50.83
N ALA A 525 37.75 3.22 -49.72
CA ALA A 525 37.79 3.78 -48.38
C ALA A 525 39.19 4.28 -47.97
N GLY A 526 40.26 3.62 -48.43
CA GLY A 526 41.66 4.05 -48.25
C GLY A 526 42.09 5.22 -49.15
N ARG A 527 41.14 5.97 -49.72
CA ARG A 527 41.39 7.28 -50.36
C ARG A 527 40.64 8.32 -49.54
N ASP A 528 41.35 9.37 -49.11
CA ASP A 528 40.72 10.53 -48.48
C ASP A 528 39.51 11.03 -49.30
N PRO A 529 38.44 11.50 -48.64
CA PRO A 529 37.35 12.16 -49.34
C PRO A 529 37.86 13.47 -49.94
N ALA A 530 38.17 13.45 -51.24
CA ALA A 530 38.36 14.67 -52.01
C ALA A 530 37.15 15.59 -51.82
N PRO A 531 37.33 16.91 -51.67
CA PRO A 531 36.22 17.84 -51.53
C PRO A 531 35.23 17.68 -52.70
N PRO A 532 33.92 17.76 -52.45
CA PRO A 532 32.93 17.55 -53.50
C PRO A 532 32.87 18.78 -54.40
N ASP A 533 33.70 18.81 -55.44
CA ASP A 533 33.33 19.51 -56.66
C ASP A 533 33.63 18.69 -57.92
N MET A 534 32.65 18.71 -58.82
CA MET A 534 32.34 17.64 -59.76
C MET A 534 33.36 17.46 -60.89
N ALA A 535 33.70 16.21 -61.18
CA ALA A 535 34.30 15.83 -62.45
C ALA A 535 33.29 16.00 -63.61
N SER A 536 33.77 16.54 -64.73
CA SER A 536 33.12 16.44 -66.04
C SER A 536 34.17 16.48 -67.15
N GLY A 537 34.11 15.53 -68.09
CA GLY A 537 34.71 15.69 -69.42
C GLY A 537 36.18 15.28 -69.63
N ALA A 538 36.40 13.96 -69.74
CA ALA A 538 37.35 13.23 -70.60
C ALA A 538 38.56 13.92 -71.33
N ALA A 539 39.64 13.11 -71.41
CA ALA A 539 40.69 13.03 -72.45
C ALA A 539 42.00 13.85 -72.28
N ASP A 540 43.08 13.26 -72.83
CA ASP A 540 44.47 13.73 -72.77
C ASP A 540 44.72 15.10 -73.43
N GLU A 541 45.50 15.97 -72.78
CA GLU A 541 46.64 16.71 -73.37
C GLU A 541 47.48 17.43 -72.27
N PRO A 542 48.73 17.87 -72.54
CA PRO A 542 49.74 18.11 -71.49
C PRO A 542 49.79 19.53 -70.88
N VAL A 543 50.44 19.57 -69.71
CA VAL A 543 50.60 20.72 -68.79
C VAL A 543 51.19 21.99 -69.44
N ARG A 544 50.62 23.15 -69.07
CA ARG A 544 51.30 24.46 -69.10
C ARG A 544 51.14 25.20 -67.77
N VAL A 545 52.15 25.99 -67.44
CA VAL A 545 52.28 26.80 -66.21
C VAL A 545 52.29 28.29 -66.59
N VAL A 546 51.77 29.19 -65.73
CA VAL A 546 52.38 30.51 -65.35
C VAL A 546 51.40 31.41 -64.54
N ALA A 547 51.90 31.88 -63.38
CA ALA A 547 51.63 33.09 -62.55
C ALA A 547 50.28 33.87 -62.54
N GLY A 548 49.89 34.33 -61.32
CA GLY A 548 48.99 35.48 -61.08
C GLY A 548 49.77 36.82 -61.03
N PRO A 549 49.45 37.83 -60.17
CA PRO A 549 48.31 38.01 -59.22
C PRO A 549 47.68 39.45 -59.27
N VAL A 550 46.96 39.89 -58.20
CA VAL A 550 46.89 41.28 -57.61
C VAL A 550 45.52 42.02 -57.48
N GLN A 551 45.25 42.53 -56.25
CA GLN A 551 44.36 43.62 -55.73
C GLN A 551 42.82 43.54 -55.90
N GLU A 552 42.00 43.56 -54.83
CA GLU A 552 41.73 44.59 -53.77
C GLU A 552 40.87 45.79 -54.21
N LYS A 553 39.69 45.99 -53.58
CA LYS A 553 39.46 47.12 -52.63
C LYS A 553 38.07 47.15 -51.95
N THR A 554 38.05 47.84 -50.81
CA THR A 554 37.08 47.85 -49.70
C THR A 554 36.06 49.01 -49.76
N TYR A 555 34.88 48.86 -49.09
CA TYR A 555 34.23 49.80 -48.11
C TYR A 555 32.67 49.97 -48.16
N ALA A 556 31.94 49.29 -47.25
CA ALA A 556 31.15 49.82 -46.10
C ALA A 556 30.75 51.34 -46.03
N ILE A 557 29.60 51.85 -45.48
CA ILE A 557 28.21 51.43 -45.04
C ILE A 557 27.32 52.73 -45.00
N PRO A 558 25.95 52.78 -44.85
CA PRO A 558 25.26 52.63 -43.53
C PRO A 558 23.73 52.26 -43.44
N ALA A 559 23.36 51.64 -42.30
CA ALA A 559 22.11 51.74 -41.49
C ALA A 559 20.69 51.38 -42.01
N VAL A 560 19.81 50.97 -41.06
CA VAL A 560 18.45 50.39 -41.22
C VAL A 560 17.40 51.23 -40.46
N PRO A 561 16.09 51.08 -40.72
CA PRO A 561 15.22 50.51 -39.65
C PRO A 561 14.04 49.60 -40.10
N SER A 562 13.67 48.67 -39.21
CA SER A 562 12.33 48.20 -38.73
C SER A 562 11.05 48.30 -39.62
N GLU A 563 10.00 47.45 -39.49
CA GLU A 563 9.60 46.57 -38.38
C GLU A 563 8.59 45.45 -38.76
N ALA A 564 8.53 44.41 -37.90
CA ALA A 564 7.46 43.43 -37.56
C ALA A 564 6.30 43.01 -38.50
N LEU A 565 6.07 41.68 -38.52
CA LEU A 565 4.81 40.97 -38.81
C LEU A 565 4.11 40.54 -37.51
N PRO A 566 2.76 40.53 -37.46
CA PRO A 566 1.98 39.63 -36.61
C PRO A 566 1.09 38.67 -37.42
N GLY A 567 0.54 37.63 -36.79
CA GLY A 567 -0.34 36.65 -37.47
C GLY A 567 -1.54 36.19 -36.65
N THR A 568 -2.07 35.02 -37.03
CA THR A 568 -3.04 34.14 -36.33
C THR A 568 -4.56 34.36 -36.49
N LEU A 569 -5.26 33.20 -36.53
CA LEU A 569 -6.65 32.88 -36.11
C LEU A 569 -7.85 32.81 -37.12
N THR A 570 -8.25 31.56 -37.35
CA THR A 570 -9.62 30.97 -37.41
C THR A 570 -10.53 31.03 -38.68
N PRO A 571 -11.45 30.04 -38.85
CA PRO A 571 -12.16 29.73 -40.11
C PRO A 571 -13.67 30.07 -40.11
N PRO A 572 -14.39 29.90 -41.24
CA PRO A 572 -15.85 29.92 -41.33
C PRO A 572 -16.51 28.52 -41.46
N GLU A 573 -17.82 28.46 -41.16
CA GLU A 573 -18.70 27.29 -41.24
C GLU A 573 -19.03 26.82 -42.67
N PRO A 574 -19.47 25.56 -42.87
CA PRO A 574 -20.13 25.11 -44.09
C PRO A 574 -21.67 25.02 -43.98
N VAL A 575 -22.33 25.12 -45.14
CA VAL A 575 -23.79 25.23 -45.30
C VAL A 575 -24.47 23.85 -45.48
N ASN A 576 -25.73 23.81 -45.05
CA ASN A 576 -26.72 22.73 -45.13
C ASN A 576 -27.02 22.23 -46.57
N ASP A 577 -27.25 20.92 -46.76
CA ASP A 577 -28.10 20.42 -47.86
C ASP A 577 -28.81 19.07 -47.57
N ARG A 578 -29.85 18.76 -48.36
CA ARG A 578 -31.00 17.89 -48.00
C ARG A 578 -30.89 16.37 -48.30
N ALA A 579 -31.35 15.58 -47.29
CA ALA A 579 -32.35 14.49 -47.29
C ALA A 579 -32.54 13.53 -48.51
N PRO A 580 -32.85 12.23 -48.26
CA PRO A 580 -34.28 11.83 -48.11
C PRO A 580 -34.59 10.76 -47.02
N GLN A 581 -35.90 10.56 -46.77
CA GLN A 581 -36.59 9.60 -45.88
C GLN A 581 -37.26 8.46 -46.73
N PRO A 582 -38.04 7.46 -46.23
CA PRO A 582 -38.57 7.16 -44.86
C PRO A 582 -38.56 5.63 -44.44
N ILE A 583 -39.32 5.29 -43.36
CA ILE A 583 -39.95 3.99 -42.94
C ILE A 583 -39.06 2.76 -42.61
N ASP A 584 -39.39 1.84 -41.68
CA ASP A 584 -40.50 1.68 -40.70
C ASP A 584 -40.07 0.72 -39.56
N GLY A 585 -40.82 0.64 -38.44
CA GLY A 585 -40.80 -0.54 -37.54
C GLY A 585 -40.66 -0.29 -36.02
N ALA A 586 -41.71 -0.60 -35.26
CA ALA A 586 -41.77 -0.41 -33.80
C ALA A 586 -41.72 -1.73 -33.01
N ALA A 587 -41.17 -1.70 -31.77
CA ALA A 587 -41.44 -2.70 -30.74
C ALA A 587 -41.36 -2.10 -29.32
N SER A 588 -42.50 -2.20 -28.62
CA SER A 588 -42.81 -1.74 -27.26
C SER A 588 -41.76 -2.00 -26.17
N ALA A 589 -41.58 -1.01 -25.28
CA ALA A 589 -41.05 -1.22 -23.93
C ALA A 589 -42.19 -1.09 -22.89
N THR A 590 -42.47 -2.16 -22.15
CA THR A 590 -43.46 -2.20 -21.07
C THR A 590 -42.84 -1.78 -19.74
N ALA A 591 -43.50 -0.86 -19.04
CA ALA A 591 -43.18 -0.54 -17.64
C ALA A 591 -43.75 -1.58 -16.66
N PRO A 592 -43.08 -1.87 -15.53
CA PRO A 592 -43.70 -2.48 -14.35
C PRO A 592 -44.26 -1.40 -13.40
N ALA A 593 -45.35 -1.77 -12.70
CA ALA A 593 -46.19 -0.84 -11.93
C ALA A 593 -45.93 -0.86 -10.42
N ALA A 594 -46.75 -0.08 -9.70
CA ALA A 594 -46.68 0.22 -8.27
C ALA A 594 -46.72 -1.00 -7.31
N ALA A 595 -46.30 -0.74 -6.07
CA ALA A 595 -46.26 -1.69 -4.96
C ALA A 595 -47.66 -2.10 -4.43
N GLY A 596 -47.72 -3.32 -3.86
CA GLY A 596 -48.82 -3.84 -3.05
C GLY A 596 -48.32 -4.35 -1.69
N PRO A 597 -49.20 -4.54 -0.69
CA PRO A 597 -48.82 -4.77 0.71
C PRO A 597 -48.38 -6.21 1.01
N ALA A 598 -47.64 -6.38 2.12
CA ALA A 598 -47.11 -7.67 2.56
C ALA A 598 -48.19 -8.63 3.08
N ASP A 599 -48.01 -9.92 2.74
CA ASP A 599 -48.91 -11.02 3.08
C ASP A 599 -48.70 -11.50 4.54
N ILE A 600 -49.65 -11.15 5.41
CA ILE A 600 -49.57 -11.37 6.86
C ILE A 600 -49.78 -12.85 7.23
N ASP A 601 -50.57 -13.59 6.45
CA ASP A 601 -50.92 -14.97 6.77
C ASP A 601 -49.72 -15.92 6.63
N ARG A 602 -48.80 -15.59 5.72
CA ARG A 602 -47.54 -16.34 5.52
C ARG A 602 -46.56 -16.18 6.69
N LEU A 603 -46.59 -15.05 7.39
CA LEU A 603 -45.82 -14.80 8.62
C LEU A 603 -46.45 -15.48 9.86
N ALA A 604 -47.77 -15.64 9.89
CA ALA A 604 -48.46 -16.38 10.95
C ALA A 604 -48.14 -17.88 10.90
N ALA A 605 -48.08 -18.47 9.70
CA ALA A 605 -47.74 -19.89 9.50
C ALA A 605 -46.36 -20.26 10.07
N ILE A 606 -45.31 -19.50 9.74
CA ILE A 606 -43.93 -19.74 10.20
C ILE A 606 -43.82 -19.64 11.74
N ARG A 607 -44.57 -18.71 12.35
CA ARG A 607 -44.60 -18.56 13.82
C ARG A 607 -45.34 -19.70 14.53
N ALA A 608 -46.41 -20.22 13.93
CA ALA A 608 -47.12 -21.39 14.46
C ALA A 608 -46.25 -22.66 14.42
N GLU A 609 -45.49 -22.84 13.33
CA GLU A 609 -44.57 -23.98 13.16
C GLU A 609 -43.42 -23.95 14.18
N THR A 610 -42.91 -22.75 14.51
CA THR A 610 -41.88 -22.55 15.54
C THR A 610 -42.41 -22.89 16.95
N ALA A 611 -43.63 -22.48 17.28
CA ALA A 611 -44.24 -22.73 18.59
C ALA A 611 -44.53 -24.22 18.85
N ALA A 612 -44.87 -24.98 17.81
CA ALA A 612 -45.12 -26.42 17.92
C ALA A 612 -43.85 -27.22 18.31
N ILE A 613 -42.67 -26.80 17.83
CA ILE A 613 -41.40 -27.48 18.10
C ILE A 613 -40.94 -27.25 19.55
N SER A 614 -41.08 -26.02 20.07
CA SER A 614 -40.74 -25.70 21.47
C SER A 614 -41.57 -26.49 22.49
N SER A 615 -42.83 -26.80 22.18
CA SER A 615 -43.69 -27.60 23.06
C SER A 615 -43.25 -29.06 23.21
N VAL A 616 -42.52 -29.62 22.24
CA VAL A 616 -42.07 -31.02 22.28
C VAL A 616 -40.79 -31.16 23.11
N LEU A 617 -39.90 -30.16 23.07
CA LEU A 617 -38.66 -30.15 23.86
C LEU A 617 -38.90 -29.95 25.36
N ALA A 618 -39.90 -29.15 25.75
CA ALA A 618 -40.23 -28.93 27.15
C ALA A 618 -40.60 -30.24 27.90
N GLY A 619 -41.35 -31.14 27.24
CA GLY A 619 -41.77 -32.43 27.82
C GLY A 619 -40.66 -33.46 27.99
N VAL A 620 -39.44 -33.21 27.49
CA VAL A 620 -38.28 -34.12 27.63
C VAL A 620 -37.45 -33.80 28.88
N PHE A 621 -37.48 -32.55 29.36
CA PHE A 621 -36.61 -32.11 30.46
C PHE A 621 -37.18 -32.28 31.87
N GLU A 622 -38.46 -32.59 32.04
CA GLU A 622 -39.05 -32.91 33.37
C GLU A 622 -38.73 -34.34 33.86
N ALA A 623 -38.06 -35.18 33.06
CA ALA A 623 -37.85 -36.60 33.36
C ALA A 623 -36.53 -36.94 34.11
N MET A 624 -35.64 -35.98 34.38
CA MET A 624 -34.27 -36.22 34.86
C MET A 624 -33.82 -35.28 36.00
N ALA A 625 -34.67 -35.10 37.01
CA ALA A 625 -34.34 -34.35 38.22
C ALA A 625 -34.69 -35.14 39.49
N ASP A 626 -33.76 -35.98 39.97
CA ASP A 626 -33.76 -36.43 41.38
C ASP A 626 -32.38 -36.93 41.87
N GLY A 627 -32.03 -36.55 43.11
CA GLY A 627 -30.78 -36.93 43.82
C GLY A 627 -29.51 -36.11 43.46
N GLY A 628 -28.62 -35.74 44.39
CA GLY A 628 -28.59 -35.95 45.85
C GLY A 628 -27.15 -35.79 46.39
N ASP A 629 -27.00 -35.15 47.56
CA ASP A 629 -25.73 -34.70 48.19
C ASP A 629 -24.49 -35.61 48.10
N ASN A 630 -23.31 -35.02 47.84
CA ASN A 630 -22.16 -34.98 48.79
C ASN A 630 -20.93 -34.20 48.27
N LEU A 631 -20.22 -33.54 49.20
CA LEU A 631 -18.88 -32.96 49.02
C LEU A 631 -17.81 -33.89 49.58
N PRO A 632 -16.59 -33.84 49.02
CA PRO A 632 -15.40 -33.79 49.87
C PRO A 632 -14.44 -32.67 49.46
N ALA A 633 -13.81 -32.05 50.46
CA ALA A 633 -12.78 -31.05 50.25
C ALA A 633 -11.44 -31.68 49.83
N MET A 634 -10.71 -31.04 48.93
CA MET A 634 -9.30 -31.34 48.65
C MET A 634 -8.46 -30.06 48.63
N ALA A 635 -7.18 -30.20 48.97
CA ALA A 635 -6.30 -29.11 49.39
C ALA A 635 -5.72 -28.30 48.23
N ALA A 636 -5.39 -27.04 48.52
CA ALA A 636 -4.62 -26.18 47.61
C ALA A 636 -3.13 -26.59 47.58
N PRO A 637 -2.49 -26.63 46.40
CA PRO A 637 -1.04 -26.52 46.30
C PRO A 637 -0.59 -25.05 46.35
N SER A 638 0.58 -24.82 46.94
CA SER A 638 1.19 -23.49 47.11
C SER A 638 1.63 -22.89 45.78
N ALA A 639 1.67 -21.56 45.72
CA ALA A 639 2.21 -20.84 44.57
C ALA A 639 3.74 -20.98 44.47
N GLU A 640 4.23 -21.35 43.28
CA GLU A 640 5.60 -21.10 42.85
C GLU A 640 5.57 -20.16 41.64
N THR A 641 6.39 -19.12 41.69
CA THR A 641 6.59 -18.15 40.60
C THR A 641 7.21 -18.84 39.39
N SER A 642 6.50 -18.83 38.25
CA SER A 642 7.06 -19.18 36.95
C SER A 642 7.40 -17.89 36.19
N GLU A 643 8.65 -17.80 35.73
CA GLU A 643 9.10 -16.74 34.83
C GLU A 643 8.39 -16.88 33.46
N ALA A 644 8.10 -15.75 32.82
CA ALA A 644 7.41 -15.74 31.54
C ALA A 644 8.33 -16.24 30.41
N ALA A 645 8.27 -17.54 30.12
CA ALA A 645 8.79 -18.09 28.88
C ALA A 645 7.79 -17.82 27.74
N GLU A 646 8.25 -17.17 26.67
CA GLU A 646 7.52 -17.13 25.41
C GLU A 646 7.44 -18.55 24.85
N MET A 647 6.26 -19.15 24.96
CA MET A 647 5.97 -20.50 24.48
C MET A 647 5.08 -20.35 23.24
N ASP A 648 5.48 -20.92 22.11
CA ASP A 648 4.74 -20.83 20.84
C ASP A 648 3.28 -21.25 21.03
N GLY A 649 2.38 -20.26 21.00
CA GLY A 649 0.93 -20.47 21.09
C GLY A 649 0.42 -21.21 19.86
N VAL A 650 -0.56 -22.09 20.05
CA VAL A 650 -1.21 -22.78 18.91
C VAL A 650 -2.09 -21.79 18.14
N PHE A 651 -2.57 -20.73 18.83
CA PHE A 651 -3.34 -19.65 18.24
C PHE A 651 -2.52 -18.37 18.08
N ASP A 652 -1.82 -18.28 16.96
CA ASP A 652 -1.13 -17.07 16.48
C ASP A 652 -2.03 -15.81 16.61
N GLY A 653 -1.55 -14.85 17.43
CA GLY A 653 -2.22 -13.59 17.73
C GLY A 653 -2.97 -13.50 19.07
N LEU A 654 -3.02 -14.56 19.89
CA LEU A 654 -3.60 -14.52 21.24
C LEU A 654 -2.51 -14.52 22.34
N ASP A 655 -2.74 -13.78 23.43
CA ASP A 655 -1.95 -13.88 24.68
C ASP A 655 -2.12 -15.30 25.26
N ALA A 656 -1.06 -15.86 25.87
CA ALA A 656 -1.04 -17.19 26.47
C ALA A 656 -2.24 -17.48 27.40
N ARG A 657 -2.75 -16.47 28.12
CA ARG A 657 -3.96 -16.61 28.96
C ARG A 657 -5.22 -16.87 28.15
N TYR A 658 -5.34 -16.25 26.97
CA TYR A 658 -6.44 -16.47 26.04
C TYR A 658 -6.26 -17.75 25.22
N ASP A 659 -5.04 -18.13 24.86
CA ASP A 659 -4.75 -19.42 24.21
C ASP A 659 -5.17 -20.58 25.14
N GLN A 660 -4.82 -20.52 26.43
CA GLN A 660 -5.20 -21.53 27.42
C GLN A 660 -6.71 -21.52 27.73
N PHE A 661 -7.33 -20.34 27.89
CA PHE A 661 -8.78 -20.22 28.05
C PHE A 661 -9.55 -20.78 26.84
N LEU A 662 -9.09 -20.52 25.62
CA LEU A 662 -9.72 -21.00 24.39
C LEU A 662 -9.61 -22.53 24.25
N ARG A 663 -8.51 -23.16 24.69
CA ARG A 663 -8.37 -24.62 24.70
C ARG A 663 -9.44 -25.30 25.57
N GLU A 664 -9.65 -24.80 26.78
CA GLU A 664 -10.69 -25.32 27.69
C GLU A 664 -12.09 -25.06 27.12
N LEU A 665 -12.31 -23.85 26.59
CA LEU A 665 -13.60 -23.46 25.99
C LEU A 665 -13.97 -24.34 24.79
N ALA A 666 -12.99 -24.70 23.96
CA ALA A 666 -13.13 -25.59 22.80
C ALA A 666 -13.56 -27.02 23.17
N GLY A 667 -13.43 -27.43 24.43
CA GLY A 667 -13.86 -28.76 24.89
C GLY A 667 -15.37 -29.00 24.84
N ARG A 668 -16.20 -27.95 24.69
CA ARG A 668 -17.67 -28.05 24.62
C ARG A 668 -18.27 -27.01 23.68
N ALA A 669 -19.21 -27.43 22.84
CA ALA A 669 -19.93 -26.56 21.90
C ALA A 669 -20.95 -25.62 22.58
N ALA A 670 -21.34 -25.89 23.84
CA ALA A 670 -22.30 -25.10 24.58
C ALA A 670 -21.93 -25.02 26.06
N TRP A 671 -22.05 -23.83 26.66
CA TRP A 671 -21.70 -23.54 28.04
C TRP A 671 -22.83 -22.77 28.75
N PRO A 672 -23.35 -23.22 29.90
CA PRO A 672 -24.24 -22.40 30.72
C PRO A 672 -23.56 -21.08 31.09
N ARG A 673 -24.27 -19.95 31.06
CA ARG A 673 -23.69 -18.61 31.26
C ARG A 673 -22.84 -18.51 32.54
N ALA A 674 -23.37 -19.05 33.64
CA ALA A 674 -22.67 -19.06 34.93
C ALA A 674 -21.42 -19.95 34.97
N ALA A 675 -21.29 -20.94 34.07
CA ALA A 675 -20.09 -21.79 33.97
C ALA A 675 -19.00 -21.12 33.13
N PHE A 676 -19.36 -20.51 31.99
CA PHE A 676 -18.46 -19.66 31.20
C PHE A 676 -17.88 -18.51 32.06
N ASP A 677 -18.75 -17.83 32.80
CA ASP A 677 -18.36 -16.73 33.68
C ASP A 677 -17.44 -17.18 34.84
N ARG A 678 -17.43 -18.47 35.22
CA ARG A 678 -16.44 -19.00 36.17
C ARG A 678 -15.12 -19.31 35.48
N LEU A 679 -15.17 -20.02 34.36
CA LEU A 679 -13.98 -20.40 33.58
C LEU A 679 -13.14 -19.16 33.19
N ALA A 680 -13.77 -18.11 32.66
CA ALA A 680 -13.07 -16.88 32.33
C ALA A 680 -12.37 -16.24 33.56
N ARG A 681 -13.01 -16.27 34.74
CA ARG A 681 -12.42 -15.76 35.98
C ARG A 681 -11.27 -16.63 36.50
N GLU A 682 -11.30 -17.94 36.27
CA GLU A 682 -10.19 -18.86 36.64
C GLU A 682 -8.91 -18.51 35.86
N PHE A 683 -9.02 -18.04 34.61
CA PHE A 683 -7.90 -17.50 33.81
C PHE A 683 -7.61 -16.00 34.06
N GLY A 684 -8.26 -15.37 35.06
CA GLY A 684 -8.09 -13.94 35.36
C GLY A 684 -8.70 -13.00 34.31
N LEU A 685 -9.59 -13.50 33.46
CA LEU A 685 -10.26 -12.74 32.40
C LEU A 685 -11.65 -12.27 32.86
N MET A 686 -12.06 -11.09 32.39
CA MET A 686 -13.43 -10.61 32.58
C MET A 686 -14.35 -11.29 31.55
N PRO A 687 -15.43 -12.01 31.94
CA PRO A 687 -16.15 -12.88 31.00
C PRO A 687 -16.67 -12.20 29.72
N GLY A 688 -17.30 -11.02 29.83
CA GLY A 688 -17.77 -10.28 28.66
C GLY A 688 -16.64 -9.78 27.77
N ALA A 689 -15.55 -9.27 28.36
CA ALA A 689 -14.37 -8.86 27.58
C ALA A 689 -13.66 -10.06 26.93
N ALA A 690 -13.62 -11.21 27.61
CA ALA A 690 -13.05 -12.44 27.08
C ALA A 690 -13.85 -12.91 25.85
N MET A 691 -15.18 -12.84 25.90
CA MET A 691 -16.07 -13.11 24.78
C MET A 691 -15.85 -12.12 23.61
N GLU A 692 -15.81 -10.81 23.89
CA GLU A 692 -15.56 -9.78 22.88
C GLU A 692 -14.17 -9.91 22.21
N ASP A 693 -13.12 -10.17 22.98
CA ASP A 693 -11.75 -10.26 22.49
C ASP A 693 -11.51 -11.57 21.72
N LEU A 694 -12.11 -12.70 22.14
CA LEU A 694 -12.14 -13.94 21.36
C LEU A 694 -12.92 -13.78 20.05
N ASN A 695 -14.08 -13.12 20.09
CA ASN A 695 -14.87 -12.83 18.89
C ASN A 695 -14.11 -11.89 17.95
N ARG A 696 -13.38 -10.90 18.46
CA ARG A 696 -12.55 -10.02 17.64
C ARG A 696 -11.41 -10.78 16.96
N TRP A 697 -10.67 -11.62 17.69
CA TRP A 697 -9.62 -12.45 17.12
C TRP A 697 -10.15 -13.39 16.04
N ALA A 698 -11.30 -14.04 16.28
CA ALA A 698 -11.92 -14.91 15.30
C ALA A 698 -12.46 -14.15 14.08
N PHE A 699 -13.04 -12.98 14.27
CA PHE A 699 -13.51 -12.14 13.17
C PHE A 699 -12.35 -11.62 12.31
N ASP A 700 -11.24 -11.20 12.93
CA ASP A 700 -10.03 -10.75 12.24
C ASP A 700 -9.34 -11.87 11.43
N ARG A 701 -9.53 -13.15 11.82
CA ARG A 701 -8.83 -14.31 11.23
C ARG A 701 -9.72 -15.21 10.35
N PHE A 702 -11.02 -15.28 10.61
CA PHE A 702 -11.98 -16.22 10.01
C PHE A 702 -13.28 -15.57 9.51
N ASP A 703 -13.48 -14.25 9.68
CA ASP A 703 -14.67 -13.49 9.20
C ASP A 703 -16.01 -13.91 9.88
N ASP A 704 -15.95 -14.53 11.07
CA ASP A 704 -17.13 -14.99 11.85
C ASP A 704 -16.88 -14.92 13.39
N VAL A 705 -17.94 -15.00 14.19
CA VAL A 705 -17.89 -14.98 15.66
C VAL A 705 -17.63 -16.37 16.25
N LEU A 706 -16.75 -16.44 17.25
CA LEU A 706 -16.37 -17.69 17.92
C LEU A 706 -17.32 -18.10 19.05
N VAL A 707 -17.98 -17.11 19.66
CA VAL A 707 -18.79 -17.23 20.86
C VAL A 707 -20.08 -16.45 20.64
N GLU A 708 -21.22 -17.15 20.57
CA GLU A 708 -22.54 -16.54 20.43
C GLU A 708 -23.16 -16.31 21.81
N GLU A 709 -23.66 -15.10 22.06
CA GLU A 709 -24.20 -14.72 23.36
C GLU A 709 -25.60 -15.29 23.59
N GLY A 710 -25.79 -15.95 24.73
CA GLY A 710 -27.04 -16.60 25.13
C GLY A 710 -26.93 -17.31 26.48
N ASP A 711 -27.95 -18.09 26.83
CA ASP A 711 -27.84 -19.12 27.87
C ASP A 711 -28.54 -20.41 27.37
N PRO A 712 -27.79 -21.45 26.96
CA PRO A 712 -26.31 -21.52 26.98
C PRO A 712 -25.65 -20.58 25.95
N ILE A 713 -24.41 -20.19 26.24
CA ILE A 713 -23.46 -19.62 25.28
C ILE A 713 -23.05 -20.73 24.31
N LEU A 714 -23.01 -20.44 23.01
CA LEU A 714 -22.59 -21.40 21.97
C LEU A 714 -21.18 -21.06 21.48
N ILE A 715 -20.38 -22.10 21.19
CA ILE A 715 -19.01 -21.97 20.68
C ILE A 715 -18.94 -22.53 19.27
N ASN A 716 -18.53 -21.68 18.31
CA ASN A 716 -18.38 -22.04 16.91
C ASN A 716 -17.07 -22.81 16.67
N LEU A 717 -17.04 -24.06 17.18
CA LEU A 717 -15.90 -24.97 17.13
C LEU A 717 -15.31 -25.20 15.73
N HIS A 718 -16.10 -24.98 14.68
CA HIS A 718 -15.66 -25.11 13.29
C HIS A 718 -14.61 -24.05 12.87
N LEU A 719 -14.49 -22.95 13.63
CA LEU A 719 -13.48 -21.91 13.47
C LEU A 719 -12.15 -22.26 14.18
N ILE A 720 -12.14 -23.33 14.99
CA ILE A 720 -10.97 -23.78 15.75
C ILE A 720 -10.27 -24.91 14.96
N PRO A 721 -8.99 -24.76 14.58
CA PRO A 721 -8.21 -25.83 13.97
C PRO A 721 -8.29 -27.16 14.74
N ALA A 722 -8.64 -28.25 14.04
CA ALA A 722 -8.91 -29.57 14.63
C ALA A 722 -7.70 -30.27 15.28
N SER A 723 -6.53 -29.62 15.35
CA SER A 723 -5.31 -30.13 15.97
C SER A 723 -5.13 -29.61 17.40
N LEU A 724 -6.14 -29.82 18.25
CA LEU A 724 -6.01 -29.71 19.70
C LEU A 724 -5.89 -31.11 20.31
N PRO A 725 -4.77 -31.49 20.94
CA PRO A 725 -4.76 -32.65 21.82
C PRO A 725 -5.68 -32.37 23.01
N ALA A 726 -6.55 -33.31 23.36
CA ALA A 726 -7.47 -33.16 24.48
C ALA A 726 -6.70 -32.89 25.79
N ALA A 727 -7.20 -31.96 26.60
CA ALA A 727 -6.72 -31.76 27.96
C ALA A 727 -6.88 -33.05 28.78
N ALA A 728 -5.91 -33.33 29.65
CA ALA A 728 -5.80 -34.54 30.46
C ALA A 728 -6.25 -34.29 31.92
#